data_AF-A0AAD5DCA8-F1
#
_entry.id   AF-A0AAD5DCA8-F1
#
_cell.length_a   1.000
_cell.length_b   1.000
_cell.length_c   1.000
_cell.angle_alpha   90.00
_cell.angle_beta   90.00
_cell.angle_gamma   90.00
#
_symmetry.space_group_name_H-M   'P 1'
#
loop_
_entity.id
_entity.type
_entity.pdbx_description
1 polymer ?
#
loop_
_entity_poly.entity_id
_entity_poly.type
_entity_poly.pdbx_seq_one_letter_code
_entity_poly.pdbx_strand_id
1 'polypeptide(L)'
;MANIGHFCALFDPIAMPPRTPAHRQRFCTLAAVAAALAVLLASPSAAFSPVGQARHVLRRLKQAVTPTPADQVVAFAISAAEVSVSNAEALVAAAQSGDLAAAKAAYLKLRPEYEQIEHLYELFPTSDRDIDSRPDAHQYGEAYVKGLEGTPGAIFKGSHRIEALLYRNEDVAAAVPWAQQLAADYKSLVGKLENGAARFTPPCIWYGLVEVATEVAKKKISSEEETWSDLSVLIFDANLEGIDKMSLPWVEGLTAANASVAEALRSAIANARSVLEPFVEAAPGGGKTYAPYSTVPVPTRRTIQLAFYSVADALTEAAGALGISLDCVAPPEGSTAQASPTPTTGEAEAEAEAGAEAEAEAGAEAEAGLGRRRSLFQEAEAEAEAGAEAEAEAEAEAGANGGTQCTPGVIPKAYAGDSPEVLQGLAYFQALVPYQQAASAAFTAAVESGNLTAARAAYAATRPLYEQIEVLAGSFLALDVALDAREYIFPEGERSPDFQGFHKLERLIFGDGAVNELTLQVARGVEQTLSVLAVALNTTAPDRFTAATSWEGMLNLANEVASKKVSSEEETFSDLSLLIFYNNWKGILSQAMPYCGDAPEACEAFMTAVQNATDCLSSSIKIEDDVLAVEASDVTDEFAARLLEADYGSYAAAPMELRRCVVERGYAVRDALAAYATALNVIDDCSPWHPASHVPFPYRAEA
;
A
#
# COMPACT_ATOMS: atom_id res chain seq x y z
N MET A 1 -38.34 39.11 13.17
CA MET A 1 -37.42 38.57 14.20
C MET A 1 -37.79 38.96 15.65
N ALA A 2 -38.82 39.76 15.94
CA ALA A 2 -39.11 40.22 17.31
C ALA A 2 -40.04 39.33 18.17
N ASN A 3 -40.45 38.13 17.75
CA ASN A 3 -41.44 37.33 18.49
C ASN A 3 -41.09 35.84 18.72
N ILE A 4 -39.86 35.41 18.42
CA ILE A 4 -39.44 34.02 18.66
C ILE A 4 -38.98 33.81 20.12
N GLY A 5 -38.47 34.86 20.78
CA GLY A 5 -37.97 34.78 22.15
C GLY A 5 -39.04 34.51 23.22
N HIS A 6 -40.33 34.75 22.94
CA HIS A 6 -41.41 34.57 23.92
C HIS A 6 -41.98 33.14 23.96
N PHE A 7 -41.77 32.33 22.93
CA PHE A 7 -42.34 30.97 22.86
C PHE A 7 -41.50 29.93 23.62
N CYS A 8 -40.18 30.17 23.77
CA CYS A 8 -39.27 29.26 24.47
C CYS A 8 -39.33 29.33 26.00
N ALA A 9 -40.02 30.32 26.58
CA ALA A 9 -40.08 30.51 28.04
C ALA A 9 -41.16 29.67 28.74
N LEU A 10 -41.99 28.94 27.99
CA LEU A 10 -43.13 28.17 28.53
C LEU A 10 -42.84 26.67 28.74
N PHE A 11 -41.66 26.19 28.36
CA PHE A 11 -41.28 24.77 28.50
C PHE A 11 -39.93 24.60 29.20
N ASP A 12 -39.95 24.67 30.54
CA ASP A 12 -39.19 23.77 31.45
C ASP A 12 -39.50 24.17 32.90
N PRO A 13 -39.48 23.25 33.90
CA PRO A 13 -38.73 21.99 33.89
C PRO A 13 -39.46 20.77 34.51
N ILE A 14 -39.34 19.57 33.92
CA ILE A 14 -39.12 18.31 34.68
C ILE A 14 -38.28 17.35 33.81
N ALA A 15 -37.02 17.14 34.23
CA ALA A 15 -36.12 16.04 33.89
C ALA A 15 -35.72 15.81 32.42
N MET A 16 -34.73 16.56 31.91
CA MET A 16 -33.83 16.09 30.85
C MET A 16 -32.39 16.61 31.05
N PRO A 17 -31.35 15.86 30.63
CA PRO A 17 -29.93 16.19 30.85
C PRO A 17 -29.48 17.40 30.01
N PRO A 18 -28.35 18.07 30.36
CA PRO A 18 -28.01 19.37 29.80
C PRO A 18 -27.64 19.24 28.31
N ARG A 19 -28.44 19.86 27.44
CA ARG A 19 -28.15 20.00 26.00
C ARG A 19 -27.63 21.40 25.69
N THR A 20 -26.63 21.48 24.81
CA THR A 20 -26.00 22.73 24.36
C THR A 20 -27.00 23.70 23.69
N PRO A 21 -26.70 25.01 23.64
CA PRO A 21 -27.59 26.02 23.04
C PRO A 21 -28.00 25.71 21.59
N ALA A 22 -27.10 25.09 20.81
CA ALA A 22 -27.36 24.66 19.43
C ALA A 22 -28.42 23.56 19.33
N HIS A 23 -28.46 22.63 20.29
CA HIS A 23 -29.50 21.60 20.36
C HIS A 23 -30.86 22.19 20.72
N ARG A 24 -30.92 23.16 21.64
CA ARG A 24 -32.16 23.89 21.94
C ARG A 24 -32.67 24.64 20.71
N GLN A 25 -31.77 25.23 19.91
CA GLN A 25 -32.13 25.95 18.70
C GLN A 25 -32.66 25.01 17.60
N ARG A 26 -32.02 23.86 17.36
CA ARG A 26 -32.51 22.82 16.43
C ARG A 26 -33.85 22.23 16.86
N PHE A 27 -34.03 21.94 18.14
CA PHE A 27 -35.30 21.44 18.69
C PHE A 27 -36.43 22.49 18.61
N CYS A 28 -36.12 23.76 18.87
CA CYS A 28 -37.07 24.87 18.72
C CYS A 28 -37.46 25.09 17.26
N THR A 29 -36.54 24.85 16.32
CA THR A 29 -36.81 24.98 14.88
C THR A 29 -37.71 23.84 14.39
N LEU A 30 -37.46 22.60 14.82
CA LEU A 30 -38.31 21.43 14.57
C LEU A 30 -39.70 21.58 15.21
N ALA A 31 -39.78 22.06 16.45
CA ALA A 31 -41.05 22.32 17.13
C ALA A 31 -41.85 23.47 16.48
N ALA A 32 -41.17 24.52 16.00
CA ALA A 32 -41.80 25.61 15.25
C ALA A 32 -42.30 25.14 13.87
N VAL A 33 -41.58 24.23 13.20
CA VAL A 33 -42.01 23.60 11.94
C VAL A 33 -43.24 22.70 12.16
N ALA A 34 -43.24 21.90 13.23
CA ALA A 34 -44.40 21.07 13.61
C ALA A 34 -45.63 21.92 13.98
N ALA A 35 -45.45 23.02 14.71
CA ALA A 35 -46.51 23.97 15.05
C ALA A 35 -47.04 24.72 13.81
N ALA A 36 -46.16 25.10 12.88
CA ALA A 36 -46.57 25.73 11.62
C ALA A 36 -47.37 24.76 10.72
N LEU A 37 -46.98 23.49 10.65
CA LEU A 37 -47.75 22.45 9.94
C LEU A 37 -49.12 22.21 10.61
N ALA A 38 -49.18 22.19 11.95
CA ALA A 38 -50.42 21.99 12.68
C ALA A 38 -51.42 23.15 12.51
N VAL A 39 -50.94 24.40 12.44
CA VAL A 39 -51.77 25.58 12.18
C VAL A 39 -52.31 25.60 10.74
N LEU A 40 -51.54 25.10 9.77
CA LEU A 40 -51.96 24.94 8.37
C LEU A 40 -53.02 23.83 8.18
N LEU A 41 -53.04 22.81 9.05
CA LEU A 41 -53.99 21.70 8.99
C LEU A 41 -55.29 21.95 9.78
N ALA A 42 -55.36 22.99 10.63
CA ALA A 42 -56.44 23.17 11.61
C ALA A 42 -57.45 24.30 11.31
N SER A 43 -57.37 25.04 10.19
CA SER A 43 -58.28 26.17 9.94
C SER A 43 -59.04 26.05 8.61
N PRO A 44 -60.37 25.78 8.64
CA PRO A 44 -61.24 26.08 7.52
C PRO A 44 -61.67 27.55 7.62
N SER A 45 -61.56 28.29 6.52
CA SER A 45 -62.05 29.67 6.30
C SER A 45 -61.08 30.81 6.66
N ALA A 46 -60.44 31.39 5.64
CA ALA A 46 -60.45 32.84 5.38
C ALA A 46 -59.63 33.16 4.12
N ALA A 47 -60.20 34.01 3.27
CA ALA A 47 -59.64 34.45 2.01
C ALA A 47 -58.47 35.43 2.22
N PHE A 48 -57.25 34.93 2.12
CA PHE A 48 -56.03 35.68 1.78
C PHE A 48 -55.15 34.71 0.99
N SER A 49 -54.72 35.07 -0.22
CA SER A 49 -54.03 34.12 -1.13
C SER A 49 -52.75 33.56 -0.47
N PRO A 50 -52.76 32.32 0.07
CA PRO A 50 -51.66 31.78 0.87
C PRO A 50 -50.55 31.22 -0.02
N VAL A 51 -50.81 31.10 -1.32
CA VAL A 51 -49.99 30.34 -2.27
C VAL A 51 -48.65 31.04 -2.57
N GLY A 52 -48.59 32.38 -2.52
CA GLY A 52 -47.38 33.15 -2.83
C GLY A 52 -46.33 33.12 -1.72
N GLN A 53 -46.73 33.34 -0.47
CA GLN A 53 -45.81 33.31 0.69
C GLN A 53 -45.46 31.88 1.11
N ALA A 54 -46.39 30.92 1.01
CA ALA A 54 -46.10 29.51 1.24
C ALA A 54 -45.09 28.98 0.20
N ARG A 55 -45.17 29.37 -1.08
CA ARG A 55 -44.14 29.04 -2.09
C ARG A 55 -42.80 29.72 -1.81
N HIS A 56 -42.78 30.95 -1.28
CA HIS A 56 -41.53 31.61 -0.95
C HIS A 56 -40.84 31.02 0.29
N VAL A 57 -41.63 30.59 1.28
CA VAL A 57 -41.16 29.88 2.48
C VAL A 57 -40.78 28.44 2.14
N LEU A 58 -41.53 27.72 1.29
CA LEU A 58 -41.11 26.42 0.74
C LEU A 58 -39.86 26.54 -0.13
N ARG A 59 -39.72 27.61 -0.92
CA ARG A 59 -38.53 27.86 -1.72
C ARG A 59 -37.34 28.18 -0.82
N ARG A 60 -37.52 28.94 0.26
CA ARG A 60 -36.46 29.21 1.26
C ARG A 60 -36.16 28.01 2.16
N LEU A 61 -37.13 27.13 2.44
CA LEU A 61 -36.93 25.86 3.16
C LEU A 61 -36.30 24.78 2.27
N LYS A 62 -36.65 24.72 0.99
CA LYS A 62 -35.96 23.89 -0.02
C LYS A 62 -34.56 24.43 -0.31
N GLN A 63 -34.38 25.76 -0.38
CA GLN A 63 -33.06 26.40 -0.46
C GLN A 63 -32.27 26.27 0.86
N ALA A 64 -32.90 25.93 1.98
CA ALA A 64 -32.22 25.64 3.25
C ALA A 64 -31.85 24.16 3.41
N VAL A 65 -32.25 23.28 2.47
CA VAL A 65 -31.96 21.84 2.46
C VAL A 65 -31.74 21.39 1.01
N THR A 66 -30.93 22.11 0.25
CA THR A 66 -30.30 21.50 -0.93
C THR A 66 -29.04 20.83 -0.39
N PRO A 67 -28.90 19.50 -0.48
CA PRO A 67 -27.69 18.83 -0.03
C PRO A 67 -26.50 19.41 -0.80
N THR A 68 -25.46 19.79 -0.07
CA THR A 68 -24.19 20.21 -0.68
C THR A 68 -23.62 19.06 -1.50
N PRO A 69 -22.69 19.32 -2.44
CA PRO A 69 -21.99 18.24 -3.13
C PRO A 69 -21.37 17.22 -2.16
N ALA A 70 -20.77 17.68 -1.06
CA ALA A 70 -20.26 16.81 0.00
C ALA A 70 -21.35 15.97 0.67
N ASP A 71 -22.53 16.53 0.98
CA ASP A 71 -23.64 15.76 1.55
C ASP A 71 -24.11 14.64 0.59
N GLN A 72 -24.06 14.88 -0.72
CA GLN A 72 -24.43 13.89 -1.73
C GLN A 72 -23.39 12.76 -1.82
N VAL A 73 -22.10 13.10 -1.74
CA VAL A 73 -21.00 12.13 -1.67
C VAL A 73 -21.13 11.23 -0.44
N VAL A 74 -21.38 11.81 0.74
CA VAL A 74 -21.57 11.05 1.98
C VAL A 74 -22.80 10.14 1.90
N ALA A 75 -23.91 10.63 1.33
CA ALA A 75 -25.10 9.81 1.14
C ALA A 75 -24.86 8.63 0.19
N PHE A 76 -24.08 8.84 -0.87
CA PHE A 76 -23.63 7.75 -1.75
C PHE A 76 -22.77 6.74 -0.97
N ALA A 77 -21.82 7.20 -0.16
CA ALA A 77 -20.94 6.32 0.61
C ALA A 77 -21.68 5.47 1.65
N ILE A 78 -22.66 6.06 2.36
CA ILE A 78 -23.52 5.32 3.27
C ILE A 78 -24.29 4.22 2.50
N SER A 79 -24.88 4.57 1.35
CA SER A 79 -25.62 3.60 0.54
C SER A 79 -24.73 2.47 0.02
N ALA A 80 -23.49 2.78 -0.39
CA ALA A 80 -22.54 1.77 -0.83
C ALA A 80 -22.14 0.84 0.33
N ALA A 81 -21.85 1.38 1.51
CA ALA A 81 -21.54 0.60 2.71
C ALA A 81 -22.70 -0.32 3.14
N GLU A 82 -23.97 0.13 3.05
CA GLU A 82 -25.14 -0.71 3.30
C GLU A 82 -25.26 -1.89 2.31
N VAL A 83 -24.85 -1.68 1.06
CA VAL A 83 -24.75 -2.76 0.07
C VAL A 83 -23.59 -3.69 0.40
N SER A 84 -22.43 -3.19 0.83
CA SER A 84 -21.32 -4.02 1.32
C SER A 84 -21.74 -4.91 2.48
N VAL A 85 -22.56 -4.42 3.43
CA VAL A 85 -23.15 -5.25 4.49
C VAL A 85 -23.97 -6.41 3.89
N SER A 86 -24.83 -6.10 2.91
CA SER A 86 -25.68 -7.10 2.26
C SER A 86 -24.86 -8.15 1.50
N ASN A 87 -23.81 -7.72 0.80
CA ASN A 87 -22.92 -8.60 0.05
C ASN A 87 -22.07 -9.47 1.00
N ALA A 88 -21.61 -8.93 2.12
CA ALA A 88 -20.90 -9.69 3.15
C ALA A 88 -21.80 -10.75 3.80
N GLU A 89 -23.06 -10.43 4.10
CA GLU A 89 -24.03 -11.42 4.59
C GLU A 89 -24.33 -12.52 3.55
N ALA A 90 -24.38 -12.17 2.27
CA ALA A 90 -24.50 -13.14 1.18
C ALA A 90 -23.25 -14.04 1.07
N LEU A 91 -22.05 -13.48 1.26
CA LEU A 91 -20.81 -14.25 1.33
C LEU A 91 -20.79 -15.20 2.52
N VAL A 92 -21.24 -14.77 3.70
CA VAL A 92 -21.40 -15.66 4.87
C VAL A 92 -22.31 -16.83 4.53
N ALA A 93 -23.48 -16.57 3.94
CA ALA A 93 -24.43 -17.62 3.56
C ALA A 93 -23.84 -18.59 2.51
N ALA A 94 -23.13 -18.05 1.52
CA ALA A 94 -22.45 -18.85 0.50
C ALA A 94 -21.35 -19.73 1.12
N ALA A 95 -20.50 -19.17 1.98
CA ALA A 95 -19.45 -19.92 2.66
C ALA A 95 -20.02 -21.01 3.58
N GLN A 96 -21.09 -20.72 4.33
CA GLN A 96 -21.75 -21.70 5.20
C GLN A 96 -22.39 -22.87 4.44
N SER A 97 -22.69 -22.70 3.15
CA SER A 97 -23.17 -23.80 2.30
C SER A 97 -22.09 -24.84 1.99
N GLY A 98 -20.80 -24.48 2.16
CA GLY A 98 -19.66 -25.30 1.77
C GLY A 98 -19.36 -25.28 0.26
N ASP A 99 -20.11 -24.53 -0.54
CA ASP A 99 -19.88 -24.40 -1.98
C ASP A 99 -18.82 -23.33 -2.28
N LEU A 100 -17.62 -23.78 -2.66
CA LEU A 100 -16.49 -22.92 -3.00
C LEU A 100 -16.79 -22.00 -4.20
N ALA A 101 -17.49 -22.49 -5.21
CA ALA A 101 -17.82 -21.68 -6.39
C ALA A 101 -18.83 -20.60 -6.03
N ALA A 102 -19.83 -20.92 -5.20
CA ALA A 102 -20.77 -19.93 -4.67
C ALA A 102 -20.06 -18.89 -3.78
N ALA A 103 -19.11 -19.30 -2.94
CA ALA A 103 -18.33 -18.40 -2.10
C ALA A 103 -17.45 -17.46 -2.93
N LYS A 104 -16.71 -17.97 -3.93
CA LYS A 104 -15.93 -17.14 -4.88
C LYS A 104 -16.83 -16.16 -5.66
N ALA A 105 -18.01 -16.60 -6.10
CA ALA A 105 -18.97 -15.72 -6.77
C ALA A 105 -19.56 -14.65 -5.84
N ALA A 106 -19.70 -14.92 -4.56
CA ALA A 106 -20.12 -13.93 -3.56
C ALA A 106 -18.98 -12.96 -3.22
N TYR A 107 -17.73 -13.44 -3.16
CA TYR A 107 -16.54 -12.59 -2.98
C TYR A 107 -16.41 -11.57 -4.13
N LEU A 108 -16.58 -12.01 -5.38
CA LEU A 108 -16.58 -11.09 -6.54
C LEU A 108 -17.66 -9.99 -6.44
N LYS A 109 -18.78 -10.24 -5.77
CA LYS A 109 -19.83 -9.24 -5.52
C LYS A 109 -19.56 -8.36 -4.30
N LEU A 110 -18.72 -8.80 -3.38
CA LEU A 110 -18.41 -8.08 -2.15
C LEU A 110 -17.55 -6.84 -2.41
N ARG A 111 -16.55 -6.98 -3.28
CA ARG A 111 -15.49 -6.00 -3.50
C ARG A 111 -15.96 -4.64 -4.04
N PRO A 112 -16.80 -4.56 -5.09
CA PRO A 112 -17.01 -3.30 -5.82
C PRO A 112 -17.50 -2.11 -4.98
N GLU A 113 -18.40 -2.33 -4.01
CA GLU A 113 -18.96 -1.22 -3.25
C GLU A 113 -18.00 -0.63 -2.22
N TYR A 114 -17.09 -1.44 -1.67
CA TYR A 114 -16.03 -0.92 -0.81
C TYR A 114 -15.04 -0.08 -1.62
N GLU A 115 -14.58 -0.64 -2.74
CA GLU A 115 -13.60 -0.01 -3.64
C GLU A 115 -14.09 1.32 -4.24
N GLN A 116 -15.41 1.45 -4.46
CA GLN A 116 -16.00 2.71 -4.90
C GLN A 116 -15.85 3.83 -3.86
N ILE A 117 -15.67 3.50 -2.57
CA ILE A 117 -15.67 4.46 -1.47
C ILE A 117 -14.42 4.41 -0.57
N GLU A 118 -13.44 3.58 -0.91
CA GLU A 118 -12.19 3.33 -0.18
C GLU A 118 -11.53 4.62 0.33
N HIS A 119 -11.33 5.60 -0.53
CA HIS A 119 -10.70 6.87 -0.17
C HIS A 119 -11.46 7.73 0.87
N LEU A 120 -12.76 7.53 1.06
CA LEU A 120 -13.48 8.13 2.20
C LEU A 120 -13.35 7.29 3.46
N TYR A 121 -13.14 5.99 3.27
CA TYR A 121 -12.95 5.02 4.30
C TYR A 121 -11.59 5.18 4.98
N GLU A 122 -10.52 5.50 4.24
CA GLU A 122 -9.17 5.77 4.78
C GLU A 122 -9.14 6.85 5.88
N LEU A 123 -10.18 7.70 5.96
CA LEU A 123 -10.40 8.62 7.08
C LEU A 123 -10.70 7.89 8.42
N PHE A 124 -10.82 6.56 8.39
CA PHE A 124 -11.00 5.62 9.49
C PHE A 124 -9.95 4.50 9.40
N PRO A 125 -8.65 4.81 9.54
CA PRO A 125 -7.54 3.92 9.17
C PRO A 125 -7.54 2.59 9.95
N THR A 126 -8.00 2.60 11.21
CA THR A 126 -8.14 1.37 12.00
C THR A 126 -9.13 0.41 11.37
N SER A 127 -10.23 1.00 10.94
CA SER A 127 -11.33 0.32 10.29
C SER A 127 -10.86 -0.24 8.94
N ASP A 128 -9.91 0.43 8.29
CA ASP A 128 -9.55 0.19 6.88
C ASP A 128 -8.71 -1.06 6.84
N ARG A 129 -7.71 -1.05 7.72
CA ARG A 129 -6.91 -2.21 8.06
C ARG A 129 -7.75 -3.42 8.46
N ASP A 130 -8.86 -3.23 9.19
CA ASP A 130 -9.75 -4.32 9.58
C ASP A 130 -10.54 -4.95 8.42
N ILE A 131 -10.83 -4.18 7.37
CA ILE A 131 -11.65 -4.60 6.23
C ILE A 131 -10.78 -5.05 5.06
N ASP A 132 -9.68 -4.35 4.78
CA ASP A 132 -8.96 -4.43 3.50
C ASP A 132 -7.44 -4.39 3.61
N SER A 133 -6.87 -4.65 4.79
CA SER A 133 -5.43 -4.83 4.84
C SER A 133 -4.97 -6.06 4.08
N ARG A 134 -3.84 -5.90 3.39
CA ARG A 134 -3.02 -6.98 2.83
C ARG A 134 -2.05 -7.50 3.91
N PRO A 135 -1.46 -8.69 3.73
CA PRO A 135 -0.55 -9.26 4.72
C PRO A 135 0.67 -8.38 5.05
N ASP A 136 1.21 -7.66 4.08
CA ASP A 136 2.38 -6.79 4.23
C ASP A 136 2.16 -5.60 5.18
N ALA A 137 0.90 -5.19 5.39
CA ALA A 137 0.53 -4.18 6.40
C ALA A 137 0.66 -4.70 7.85
N HIS A 138 1.03 -5.96 8.05
CA HIS A 138 1.21 -6.59 9.34
C HIS A 138 2.63 -7.10 9.49
N GLN A 139 3.27 -6.78 10.62
CA GLN A 139 4.65 -7.16 10.94
C GLN A 139 4.95 -8.64 10.67
N TYR A 140 4.00 -9.54 10.96
CA TYR A 140 4.17 -10.99 10.81
C TYR A 140 3.47 -11.58 9.58
N GLY A 141 3.08 -10.74 8.63
CA GLY A 141 2.35 -11.15 7.44
C GLY A 141 1.02 -11.81 7.80
N GLU A 142 0.84 -13.03 7.32
CA GLU A 142 -0.35 -13.86 7.60
C GLU A 142 -0.27 -14.66 8.90
N ALA A 143 0.84 -14.56 9.64
CA ALA A 143 1.00 -15.30 10.87
C ALA A 143 0.09 -14.75 11.98
N TYR A 144 -0.28 -15.64 12.90
CA TYR A 144 -1.15 -15.29 14.00
C TYR A 144 -0.32 -14.74 15.17
N VAL A 145 -0.70 -13.57 15.66
CA VAL A 145 -0.05 -12.93 16.82
C VAL A 145 -0.93 -13.13 18.05
N LYS A 146 -0.40 -13.82 19.05
CA LYS A 146 -1.13 -14.18 20.26
C LYS A 146 -1.41 -12.93 21.11
N GLY A 147 -2.67 -12.74 21.50
CA GLY A 147 -3.09 -11.64 22.37
C GLY A 147 -3.49 -10.35 21.65
N LEU A 148 -3.39 -10.32 20.31
CA LEU A 148 -3.79 -9.17 19.49
C LEU A 148 -5.15 -9.35 18.80
N GLU A 149 -5.86 -10.46 19.05
CA GLU A 149 -7.08 -10.83 18.34
C GLU A 149 -8.23 -9.85 18.58
N GLY A 150 -8.23 -9.18 19.73
CA GLY A 150 -9.18 -8.14 20.10
C GLY A 150 -8.73 -6.72 19.80
N THR A 151 -7.52 -6.53 19.27
CA THR A 151 -6.91 -5.21 19.03
C THR A 151 -7.23 -4.75 17.61
N PRO A 152 -8.01 -3.68 17.41
CA PRO A 152 -8.39 -3.21 16.08
C PRO A 152 -7.18 -2.94 15.18
N GLY A 153 -7.20 -3.57 14.01
CA GLY A 153 -6.20 -3.51 12.97
C GLY A 153 -4.87 -4.22 13.27
N ALA A 154 -4.74 -4.91 14.40
CA ALA A 154 -3.46 -5.50 14.79
C ALA A 154 -3.14 -6.85 14.14
N ILE A 155 -4.10 -7.45 13.42
CA ILE A 155 -3.96 -8.75 12.78
C ILE A 155 -4.51 -8.76 11.36
N PHE A 156 -3.95 -9.62 10.51
CA PHE A 156 -4.44 -9.84 9.15
C PHE A 156 -5.83 -10.52 9.16
N LYS A 157 -6.85 -9.75 8.73
CA LYS A 157 -8.24 -10.19 8.59
C LYS A 157 -8.91 -9.51 7.39
N GLY A 158 -10.25 -9.47 7.34
CA GLY A 158 -10.98 -8.78 6.29
C GLY A 158 -11.05 -9.51 4.95
N SER A 159 -11.25 -8.76 3.87
CA SER A 159 -11.45 -9.24 2.50
C SER A 159 -10.31 -10.14 2.04
N HIS A 160 -9.06 -9.68 2.14
CA HIS A 160 -7.90 -10.42 1.62
C HIS A 160 -7.57 -11.67 2.43
N ARG A 161 -7.93 -11.72 3.72
CA ARG A 161 -7.88 -12.97 4.48
C ARG A 161 -8.86 -14.00 3.94
N ILE A 162 -10.07 -13.57 3.59
CA ILE A 162 -11.08 -14.44 2.98
C ILE A 162 -10.65 -14.83 1.56
N GLU A 163 -10.09 -13.89 0.80
CA GLU A 163 -9.53 -14.12 -0.53
C GLU A 163 -8.51 -15.26 -0.53
N ALA A 164 -7.51 -15.19 0.36
CA ALA A 164 -6.50 -16.23 0.52
C ALA A 164 -7.13 -17.58 0.85
N LEU A 165 -8.14 -17.61 1.73
CA LEU A 165 -8.83 -18.84 2.10
C LEU A 165 -9.63 -19.45 0.94
N LEU A 166 -10.32 -18.63 0.15
CA LEU A 166 -11.13 -19.10 -0.97
C LEU A 166 -10.30 -19.44 -2.21
N TYR A 167 -9.36 -18.60 -2.59
CA TYR A 167 -8.66 -18.71 -3.88
C TYR A 167 -7.37 -19.52 -3.79
N ARG A 168 -6.56 -19.34 -2.73
CA ARG A 168 -5.29 -20.05 -2.55
C ARG A 168 -5.45 -21.36 -1.79
N ASN A 169 -6.16 -21.34 -0.66
CA ASN A 169 -6.31 -22.51 0.20
C ASN A 169 -7.49 -23.41 -0.17
N GLU A 170 -8.48 -22.87 -0.90
CA GLU A 170 -9.74 -23.55 -1.22
C GLU A 170 -10.48 -24.08 0.02
N ASP A 171 -10.35 -23.37 1.15
CA ASP A 171 -10.89 -23.74 2.45
C ASP A 171 -12.07 -22.83 2.84
N VAL A 172 -13.24 -23.16 2.29
CA VAL A 172 -14.48 -22.41 2.54
C VAL A 172 -14.87 -22.43 4.01
N ALA A 173 -14.63 -23.54 4.71
CA ALA A 173 -15.00 -23.68 6.12
C ALA A 173 -14.22 -22.70 6.99
N ALA A 174 -12.91 -22.56 6.73
CA ALA A 174 -12.06 -21.59 7.42
C ALA A 174 -12.45 -20.13 7.11
N ALA A 175 -13.06 -19.85 5.95
CA ALA A 175 -13.49 -18.49 5.57
C ALA A 175 -14.72 -18.00 6.33
N VAL A 176 -15.57 -18.90 6.84
CA VAL A 176 -16.85 -18.55 7.52
C VAL A 176 -16.70 -17.54 8.66
N PRO A 177 -15.85 -17.77 9.69
CA PRO A 177 -15.72 -16.82 10.80
C PRO A 177 -15.22 -15.44 10.35
N TRP A 178 -14.32 -15.40 9.36
CA TRP A 178 -13.81 -14.13 8.82
C TRP A 178 -14.86 -13.37 8.02
N ALA A 179 -15.68 -14.07 7.21
CA ALA A 179 -16.80 -13.45 6.53
C ALA A 179 -17.84 -12.88 7.51
N GLN A 180 -18.07 -13.56 8.64
CA GLN A 180 -18.96 -13.06 9.70
C GLN A 180 -18.41 -11.81 10.36
N GLN A 181 -17.11 -11.79 10.66
CA GLN A 181 -16.43 -10.62 11.21
C GLN A 181 -16.49 -9.44 10.22
N LEU A 182 -16.21 -9.69 8.94
CA LEU A 182 -16.27 -8.68 7.90
C LEU A 182 -17.67 -8.05 7.76
N ALA A 183 -18.74 -8.86 7.84
CA ALA A 183 -20.11 -8.34 7.84
C ALA A 183 -20.40 -7.44 9.07
N ALA A 184 -19.77 -7.71 10.23
CA ALA A 184 -19.86 -6.84 11.39
C ALA A 184 -19.03 -5.55 11.21
N ASP A 185 -17.86 -5.66 10.60
CA ASP A 185 -16.97 -4.52 10.33
C ASP A 185 -17.62 -3.54 9.34
N TYR A 186 -18.32 -4.01 8.30
CA TYR A 186 -19.13 -3.14 7.43
C TYR A 186 -20.31 -2.47 8.16
N LYS A 187 -20.96 -3.16 9.11
CA LYS A 187 -22.02 -2.53 9.92
C LYS A 187 -21.45 -1.41 10.80
N SER A 188 -20.25 -1.61 11.34
CA SER A 188 -19.51 -0.58 12.06
C SER A 188 -19.17 0.60 11.14
N LEU A 189 -18.73 0.32 9.90
CA LEU A 189 -18.49 1.36 8.90
C LEU A 189 -19.72 2.23 8.64
N VAL A 190 -20.89 1.63 8.40
CA VAL A 190 -22.13 2.40 8.16
C VAL A 190 -22.35 3.41 9.30
N GLY A 191 -22.22 2.97 10.55
CA GLY A 191 -22.32 3.85 11.71
C GLY A 191 -21.24 4.95 11.73
N LYS A 192 -20.01 4.64 11.33
CA LYS A 192 -18.93 5.63 11.23
C LYS A 192 -19.19 6.68 10.15
N LEU A 193 -19.71 6.29 8.99
CA LEU A 193 -20.09 7.22 7.92
C LEU A 193 -21.26 8.13 8.34
N GLU A 194 -22.29 7.57 8.97
CA GLU A 194 -23.44 8.34 9.47
C GLU A 194 -23.07 9.38 10.53
N ASN A 195 -22.09 9.05 11.39
CA ASN A 195 -21.70 9.90 12.52
C ASN A 195 -20.42 10.72 12.25
N GLY A 196 -19.75 10.48 11.13
CA GLY A 196 -18.43 11.02 10.80
C GLY A 196 -18.44 12.30 9.96
N ALA A 197 -19.59 12.99 9.81
CA ALA A 197 -19.76 14.12 8.90
C ALA A 197 -18.66 15.20 8.96
N ALA A 198 -18.04 15.42 10.12
CA ALA A 198 -16.94 16.37 10.28
C ALA A 198 -15.63 15.98 9.57
N ARG A 199 -15.49 14.70 9.16
CA ARG A 199 -14.34 14.16 8.43
C ARG A 199 -14.47 14.35 6.92
N PHE A 200 -15.70 14.38 6.40
CA PHE A 200 -15.97 14.49 4.95
C PHE A 200 -16.00 15.94 4.47
N THR A 201 -14.89 16.65 4.69
CA THR A 201 -14.72 18.01 4.17
C THR A 201 -14.43 17.97 2.67
N PRO A 202 -14.73 19.03 1.88
CA PRO A 202 -14.36 19.06 0.47
C PRO A 202 -12.86 18.80 0.23
N PRO A 203 -11.91 19.37 1.00
CA PRO A 203 -10.50 18.99 0.90
C PRO A 203 -10.24 17.49 1.03
N CYS A 204 -10.81 16.84 2.05
CA CYS A 204 -10.60 15.41 2.27
C CYS A 204 -11.24 14.53 1.19
N ILE A 205 -12.43 14.90 0.68
CA ILE A 205 -13.05 14.18 -0.43
C ILE A 205 -12.16 14.30 -1.68
N TRP A 206 -11.73 15.50 -2.04
CA TRP A 206 -10.92 15.70 -3.25
C TRP A 206 -9.51 15.13 -3.13
N TYR A 207 -8.89 15.20 -1.96
CA TYR A 207 -7.64 14.51 -1.66
C TYR A 207 -7.78 13.01 -1.90
N GLY A 208 -8.78 12.37 -1.28
CA GLY A 208 -9.00 10.94 -1.47
C GLY A 208 -9.28 10.52 -2.92
N LEU A 209 -10.01 11.35 -3.70
CA LEU A 209 -10.21 11.08 -5.13
C LEU A 209 -8.90 11.09 -5.93
N VAL A 210 -8.01 12.03 -5.62
CA VAL A 210 -6.68 12.13 -6.26
C VAL A 210 -5.78 10.98 -5.82
N GLU A 211 -5.78 10.65 -4.53
CA GLU A 211 -4.97 9.57 -3.96
C GLU A 211 -5.37 8.22 -4.57
N VAL A 212 -6.64 7.82 -4.55
CA VAL A 212 -7.03 6.49 -5.09
C VAL A 212 -6.74 6.36 -6.59
N ALA A 213 -6.88 7.46 -7.37
CA ALA A 213 -6.46 7.47 -8.76
C ALA A 213 -4.94 7.27 -8.90
N THR A 214 -4.17 7.89 -8.00
CA THR A 214 -2.71 7.80 -7.94
C THR A 214 -2.24 6.43 -7.45
N GLU A 215 -2.91 5.82 -6.48
CA GLU A 215 -2.62 4.50 -5.93
C GLU A 215 -2.87 3.40 -6.95
N VAL A 216 -3.96 3.48 -7.72
CA VAL A 216 -4.17 2.55 -8.85
C VAL A 216 -2.97 2.60 -9.80
N ALA A 217 -2.50 3.81 -10.11
CA ALA A 217 -1.39 3.99 -11.03
C ALA A 217 -0.05 3.52 -10.46
N LYS A 218 0.30 3.87 -9.21
CA LYS A 218 1.65 3.67 -8.66
C LYS A 218 1.81 2.38 -7.86
N LYS A 219 0.71 1.78 -7.42
CA LYS A 219 0.71 0.69 -6.44
C LYS A 219 -0.15 -0.50 -6.89
N LYS A 220 -1.47 -0.32 -7.01
CA LYS A 220 -2.41 -1.42 -7.32
C LYS A 220 -2.19 -2.04 -8.70
N ILE A 221 -1.50 -1.34 -9.62
CA ILE A 221 -1.09 -1.88 -10.92
C ILE A 221 -0.19 -3.12 -10.82
N SER A 222 0.47 -3.38 -9.68
CA SER A 222 1.24 -4.60 -9.46
C SER A 222 0.37 -5.85 -9.29
N SER A 223 -0.94 -5.69 -9.05
CA SER A 223 -1.86 -6.71 -8.54
C SER A 223 -1.79 -6.98 -7.03
N GLU A 224 -1.14 -6.13 -6.24
CA GLU A 224 -1.04 -6.32 -4.79
C GLU A 224 -2.39 -6.35 -4.05
N GLU A 225 -3.41 -5.67 -4.58
CA GLU A 225 -4.74 -5.66 -3.99
C GLU A 225 -5.39 -7.05 -4.01
N GLU A 226 -5.40 -7.72 -5.17
CA GLU A 226 -6.08 -9.01 -5.36
C GLU A 226 -5.06 -10.09 -5.74
N THR A 227 -4.13 -10.33 -4.80
CA THR A 227 -2.96 -11.23 -4.98
C THR A 227 -3.37 -12.66 -5.37
N TRP A 228 -4.52 -13.14 -4.91
CA TRP A 228 -4.96 -14.54 -5.06
C TRP A 228 -6.12 -14.72 -6.03
N SER A 229 -7.03 -13.75 -6.13
CA SER A 229 -8.25 -13.85 -6.92
C SER A 229 -8.08 -13.47 -8.39
N ASP A 230 -6.98 -12.76 -8.70
CA ASP A 230 -6.67 -12.21 -10.02
C ASP A 230 -7.71 -11.16 -10.49
N LEU A 231 -8.40 -10.53 -9.53
CA LEU A 231 -9.49 -9.57 -9.76
C LEU A 231 -9.04 -8.11 -9.82
N SER A 232 -7.77 -7.79 -10.00
CA SER A 232 -7.28 -6.40 -9.99
C SER A 232 -7.98 -5.47 -11.01
N VAL A 233 -8.47 -6.00 -12.14
CA VAL A 233 -9.30 -5.22 -13.08
C VAL A 233 -10.62 -4.75 -12.44
N LEU A 234 -11.23 -5.57 -11.59
CA LEU A 234 -12.42 -5.20 -10.80
C LEU A 234 -12.12 -4.00 -9.92
N ILE A 235 -10.99 -4.05 -9.21
CA ILE A 235 -10.53 -2.98 -8.32
C ILE A 235 -10.41 -1.67 -9.09
N PHE A 236 -9.69 -1.67 -10.22
CA PHE A 236 -9.50 -0.47 -11.03
C PHE A 236 -10.83 0.10 -11.55
N ASP A 237 -11.72 -0.76 -12.07
CA ASP A 237 -13.03 -0.34 -12.56
C ASP A 237 -13.92 0.22 -11.43
N ALA A 238 -13.88 -0.39 -10.24
CA ALA A 238 -14.64 0.05 -9.08
C ALA A 238 -14.11 1.37 -8.50
N ASN A 239 -12.79 1.54 -8.38
CA ASN A 239 -12.20 2.82 -7.95
C ASN A 239 -12.54 3.94 -8.95
N LEU A 240 -12.45 3.67 -10.26
CA LEU A 240 -12.83 4.65 -11.30
C LEU A 240 -14.33 4.99 -11.27
N GLU A 241 -15.19 4.00 -11.01
CA GLU A 241 -16.63 4.20 -10.84
C GLU A 241 -16.93 5.04 -9.59
N GLY A 242 -16.18 4.83 -8.51
CA GLY A 242 -16.20 5.66 -7.30
C GLY A 242 -15.82 7.12 -7.61
N ILE A 243 -14.70 7.33 -8.30
CA ILE A 243 -14.23 8.65 -8.73
C ILE A 243 -15.29 9.39 -9.55
N ASP A 244 -15.89 8.73 -10.54
CA ASP A 244 -16.92 9.33 -11.39
C ASP A 244 -18.16 9.71 -10.58
N LYS A 245 -18.67 8.80 -9.74
CA LYS A 245 -19.87 9.04 -8.92
C LYS A 245 -19.67 10.15 -7.90
N MET A 246 -18.51 10.22 -7.25
CA MET A 246 -18.25 11.20 -6.20
C MET A 246 -17.81 12.57 -6.72
N SER A 247 -17.25 12.65 -7.93
CA SER A 247 -17.01 13.92 -8.61
C SER A 247 -18.28 14.52 -9.24
N LEU A 248 -19.27 13.69 -9.61
CA LEU A 248 -20.50 14.12 -10.28
C LEU A 248 -21.26 15.27 -9.60
N PRO A 249 -21.46 15.31 -8.26
CA PRO A 249 -22.16 16.41 -7.58
C PRO A 249 -21.49 17.78 -7.75
N TRP A 250 -20.21 17.81 -8.13
CA TRP A 250 -19.41 19.02 -8.30
C TRP A 250 -19.40 19.56 -9.72
N VAL A 251 -19.84 18.75 -10.70
CA VAL A 251 -19.70 19.03 -12.14
C VAL A 251 -20.40 20.30 -12.58
N GLU A 252 -21.58 20.63 -12.03
CA GLU A 252 -22.29 21.89 -12.35
C GLU A 252 -21.46 23.11 -11.91
N GLY A 253 -20.97 23.08 -10.67
CA GLY A 253 -20.12 24.13 -10.10
C GLY A 253 -18.80 24.26 -10.86
N LEU A 254 -18.18 23.12 -11.19
CA LEU A 254 -16.94 23.08 -11.95
C LEU A 254 -17.13 23.62 -13.37
N THR A 255 -18.23 23.26 -14.06
CA THR A 255 -18.53 23.78 -15.39
C THR A 255 -18.75 25.29 -15.38
N ALA A 256 -19.40 25.81 -14.33
CA ALA A 256 -19.62 27.24 -14.16
C ALA A 256 -18.31 28.00 -13.85
N ALA A 257 -17.40 27.39 -13.09
CA ALA A 257 -16.10 27.96 -12.77
C ALA A 257 -15.12 27.90 -13.96
N ASN A 258 -15.01 26.72 -14.59
CA ASN A 258 -14.14 26.46 -15.73
C ASN A 258 -14.63 25.25 -16.56
N ALA A 259 -15.38 25.52 -17.63
CA ALA A 259 -15.93 24.49 -18.51
C ALA A 259 -14.87 23.62 -19.21
N SER A 260 -13.66 24.15 -19.45
CA SER A 260 -12.58 23.38 -20.06
C SER A 260 -12.04 22.32 -19.10
N VAL A 261 -11.86 22.66 -17.83
CA VAL A 261 -11.41 21.72 -16.79
C VAL A 261 -12.49 20.68 -16.52
N ALA A 262 -13.77 21.07 -16.49
CA ALA A 262 -14.87 20.13 -16.39
C ALA A 262 -14.86 19.08 -17.51
N GLU A 263 -14.57 19.50 -18.75
CA GLU A 263 -14.48 18.59 -19.89
C GLU A 263 -13.20 17.73 -19.86
N ALA A 264 -12.08 18.27 -19.40
CA ALA A 264 -10.84 17.52 -19.20
C ALA A 264 -11.04 16.38 -18.19
N LEU A 265 -11.68 16.65 -17.05
CA LEU A 265 -12.01 15.62 -16.05
C LEU A 265 -12.90 14.52 -16.62
N ARG A 266 -13.99 14.88 -17.32
CA ARG A 266 -14.85 13.89 -17.98
C ARG A 266 -14.09 13.07 -19.02
N SER A 267 -13.22 13.70 -19.78
CA SER A 267 -12.42 13.04 -20.82
C SER A 267 -11.40 12.07 -20.23
N ALA A 268 -10.73 12.45 -19.13
CA ALA A 268 -9.78 11.58 -18.43
C ALA A 268 -10.47 10.33 -17.88
N ILE A 269 -11.62 10.49 -17.20
CA ILE A 269 -12.43 9.38 -16.68
C ILE A 269 -12.93 8.48 -17.83
N ALA A 270 -13.43 9.07 -18.92
CA ALA A 270 -13.90 8.32 -20.08
C ALA A 270 -12.76 7.54 -20.76
N ASN A 271 -11.56 8.12 -20.83
CA ASN A 271 -10.38 7.46 -21.37
C ASN A 271 -9.96 6.27 -20.50
N ALA A 272 -9.83 6.46 -19.18
CA ALA A 272 -9.51 5.36 -18.26
C ALA A 272 -10.53 4.21 -18.36
N ARG A 273 -11.83 4.55 -18.45
CA ARG A 273 -12.90 3.56 -18.66
C ARG A 273 -12.73 2.80 -19.99
N SER A 274 -12.38 3.50 -21.07
CA SER A 274 -12.16 2.86 -22.38
C SER A 274 -10.95 1.94 -22.39
N VAL A 275 -9.90 2.24 -21.61
CA VAL A 275 -8.74 1.35 -21.47
C VAL A 275 -9.10 0.06 -20.71
N LEU A 276 -10.00 0.14 -19.73
CA LEU A 276 -10.46 -1.02 -18.96
C LEU A 276 -11.53 -1.85 -19.69
N GLU A 277 -12.35 -1.22 -20.55
CA GLU A 277 -13.49 -1.83 -21.25
C GLU A 277 -13.20 -3.21 -21.88
N PRO A 278 -12.04 -3.48 -22.53
CA PRO A 278 -11.73 -4.79 -23.10
C PRO A 278 -11.65 -5.94 -22.09
N PHE A 279 -11.52 -5.62 -20.80
CA PHE A 279 -11.37 -6.57 -19.70
C PHE A 279 -12.61 -6.64 -18.79
N VAL A 280 -13.70 -5.95 -19.17
CA VAL A 280 -14.94 -5.87 -18.40
C VAL A 280 -16.11 -6.31 -19.27
N GLU A 281 -16.85 -7.33 -18.83
CA GLU A 281 -18.01 -7.87 -19.53
C GLU A 281 -19.28 -7.77 -18.67
N ALA A 282 -20.45 -7.70 -19.31
CA ALA A 282 -21.71 -7.77 -18.60
C ALA A 282 -22.02 -9.21 -18.15
N ALA A 283 -22.30 -9.39 -16.86
CA ALA A 283 -22.62 -10.70 -16.31
C ALA A 283 -24.07 -11.14 -16.65
N PRO A 284 -24.32 -12.43 -16.96
CA PRO A 284 -25.68 -12.95 -17.06
C PRO A 284 -26.45 -12.78 -15.75
N GLY A 285 -27.57 -12.06 -15.78
CA GLY A 285 -28.37 -11.76 -14.59
C GLY A 285 -28.09 -10.41 -13.93
N GLY A 286 -27.20 -9.60 -14.52
CA GLY A 286 -26.82 -8.26 -14.03
C GLY A 286 -25.47 -8.26 -13.31
N GLY A 287 -24.77 -7.13 -13.34
CA GLY A 287 -23.40 -6.97 -12.82
C GLY A 287 -22.33 -7.05 -13.91
N LYS A 288 -21.07 -7.08 -13.49
CA LYS A 288 -19.88 -7.16 -14.35
C LYS A 288 -19.10 -8.45 -14.06
N THR A 289 -18.42 -8.98 -15.06
CA THR A 289 -17.35 -9.99 -14.95
C THR A 289 -16.06 -9.40 -15.48
N TYR A 290 -14.93 -9.87 -14.96
CA TYR A 290 -13.63 -9.28 -15.22
C TYR A 290 -12.66 -10.33 -15.75
N ALA A 291 -11.83 -9.93 -16.72
CA ALA A 291 -10.73 -10.77 -17.16
C ALA A 291 -9.71 -10.92 -16.01
N PRO A 292 -9.08 -12.11 -15.84
CA PRO A 292 -8.03 -12.29 -14.85
C PRO A 292 -6.85 -11.35 -15.14
N TYR A 293 -6.34 -10.64 -14.12
CA TYR A 293 -5.28 -9.64 -14.29
C TYR A 293 -3.98 -10.20 -14.88
N SER A 294 -3.66 -11.46 -14.58
CA SER A 294 -2.55 -12.21 -15.19
C SER A 294 -2.62 -12.26 -16.72
N THR A 295 -3.81 -12.08 -17.32
CA THR A 295 -4.00 -12.03 -18.78
C THR A 295 -3.82 -10.64 -19.39
N VAL A 296 -3.70 -9.58 -18.57
CA VAL A 296 -3.50 -8.20 -19.04
C VAL A 296 -2.04 -8.01 -19.47
N PRO A 297 -1.76 -7.73 -20.76
CA PRO A 297 -0.40 -7.57 -21.25
C PRO A 297 0.32 -6.36 -20.62
N VAL A 298 1.63 -6.46 -20.41
CA VAL A 298 2.47 -5.39 -19.84
C VAL A 298 2.27 -4.02 -20.50
N PRO A 299 2.27 -3.87 -21.84
CA PRO A 299 2.00 -2.56 -22.46
C PRO A 299 0.60 -2.01 -22.12
N THR A 300 -0.37 -2.89 -21.89
CA THR A 300 -1.71 -2.50 -21.47
C THR A 300 -1.75 -2.11 -19.99
N ARG A 301 -1.02 -2.80 -19.11
CA ARG A 301 -0.82 -2.37 -17.71
C ARG A 301 -0.27 -0.94 -17.66
N ARG A 302 0.75 -0.65 -18.48
CA ARG A 302 1.29 0.70 -18.62
C ARG A 302 0.26 1.71 -19.14
N THR A 303 -0.58 1.32 -20.07
CA THR A 303 -1.66 2.18 -20.59
C THR A 303 -2.72 2.47 -19.51
N ILE A 304 -3.06 1.48 -18.67
CA ILE A 304 -3.94 1.66 -17.50
C ILE A 304 -3.30 2.66 -16.53
N GLN A 305 -2.06 2.43 -16.12
CA GLN A 305 -1.31 3.32 -15.23
C GLN A 305 -1.33 4.78 -15.72
N LEU A 306 -0.98 5.03 -16.99
CA LEU A 306 -1.00 6.38 -17.57
C LEU A 306 -2.40 7.01 -17.56
N ALA A 307 -3.45 6.22 -17.82
CA ALA A 307 -4.81 6.72 -17.81
C ALA A 307 -5.26 7.14 -16.39
N PHE A 308 -4.85 6.40 -15.36
CA PHE A 308 -5.14 6.75 -13.97
C PHE A 308 -4.34 7.97 -13.48
N TYR A 309 -3.08 8.13 -13.87
CA TYR A 309 -2.36 9.38 -13.65
C TYR A 309 -3.06 10.58 -14.31
N SER A 310 -3.57 10.41 -15.54
CA SER A 310 -4.35 11.46 -16.20
C SER A 310 -5.64 11.80 -15.46
N VAL A 311 -6.28 10.84 -14.77
CA VAL A 311 -7.44 11.09 -13.91
C VAL A 311 -7.03 11.88 -12.67
N ALA A 312 -5.94 11.49 -11.99
CA ALA A 312 -5.40 12.20 -10.83
C ALA A 312 -5.07 13.66 -11.15
N ASP A 313 -4.44 13.92 -12.31
CA ASP A 313 -4.11 15.27 -12.78
C ASP A 313 -5.38 16.10 -13.04
N ALA A 314 -6.36 15.53 -13.73
CA ALA A 314 -7.60 16.23 -14.03
C ALA A 314 -8.43 16.51 -12.76
N LEU A 315 -8.37 15.62 -11.76
CA LEU A 315 -8.97 15.85 -10.45
C LEU A 315 -8.27 16.99 -9.69
N THR A 316 -6.93 17.03 -9.74
CA THR A 316 -6.12 18.10 -9.13
C THR A 316 -6.45 19.46 -9.76
N GLU A 317 -6.52 19.54 -11.09
CA GLU A 317 -6.93 20.76 -11.80
C GLU A 317 -8.38 21.16 -11.44
N ALA A 318 -9.28 20.19 -11.33
CA ALA A 318 -10.68 20.43 -10.96
C ALA A 318 -10.82 20.97 -9.52
N ALA A 319 -10.07 20.43 -8.56
CA ALA A 319 -10.01 20.95 -7.20
C ALA A 319 -9.54 22.41 -7.18
N GLY A 320 -8.46 22.71 -7.92
CA GLY A 320 -7.95 24.07 -8.09
C GLY A 320 -8.98 25.03 -8.71
N ALA A 321 -9.68 24.61 -9.76
CA ALA A 321 -10.73 25.41 -10.41
C ALA A 321 -11.94 25.67 -9.50
N LEU A 322 -12.24 24.75 -8.57
CA LEU A 322 -13.27 24.89 -7.55
C LEU A 322 -12.81 25.69 -6.31
N GLY A 323 -11.51 26.00 -6.20
CA GLY A 323 -10.92 26.65 -5.04
C GLY A 323 -10.87 25.74 -3.80
N ILE A 324 -10.74 24.42 -4.01
CA ILE A 324 -10.64 23.41 -2.96
C ILE A 324 -9.15 23.09 -2.77
N SER A 325 -8.63 23.25 -1.55
CA SER A 325 -7.28 22.75 -1.21
C SER A 325 -7.29 21.23 -1.14
N LEU A 326 -6.18 20.59 -1.50
CA LEU A 326 -5.95 19.16 -1.29
C LEU A 326 -5.33 18.86 0.09
N ASP A 327 -5.16 19.87 0.94
CA ASP A 327 -4.71 19.68 2.33
C ASP A 327 -5.87 19.09 3.17
N CYS A 328 -5.95 17.76 3.23
CA CYS A 328 -6.90 17.09 4.11
C CYS A 328 -6.39 17.05 5.56
N VAL A 329 -7.18 17.63 6.47
CA VAL A 329 -6.95 17.50 7.92
C VAL A 329 -8.21 16.93 8.56
N ALA A 330 -8.28 15.60 8.65
CA ALA A 330 -9.39 14.92 9.29
C ALA A 330 -9.20 14.85 10.82
N PRO A 331 -10.26 15.06 11.63
CA PRO A 331 -10.16 14.91 13.07
C PRO A 331 -9.88 13.44 13.47
N PRO A 332 -9.23 13.17 14.62
CA PRO A 332 -8.89 11.81 15.08
C PRO A 332 -10.10 10.88 15.20
N GLU A 333 -9.85 9.58 15.03
CA GLU A 333 -10.89 8.55 15.04
C GLU A 333 -11.52 8.45 16.44
N GLY A 334 -12.84 8.45 16.50
CA GLY A 334 -13.58 8.46 17.77
C GLY A 334 -13.81 9.84 18.39
N SER A 335 -13.32 10.94 17.80
CA SER A 335 -13.66 12.28 18.27
C SER A 335 -15.11 12.65 17.90
N THR A 336 -16.02 12.69 18.88
CA THR A 336 -17.34 13.29 18.69
C THR A 336 -17.18 14.81 18.67
N ALA A 337 -17.37 15.45 17.51
CA ALA A 337 -17.22 16.89 17.40
C ALA A 337 -18.15 17.65 18.37
N GLN A 338 -17.58 18.23 19.44
CA GLN A 338 -18.15 19.40 20.07
C GLN A 338 -17.78 20.61 19.23
N ALA A 339 -18.78 21.25 18.63
CA ALA A 339 -18.60 22.51 17.93
C ALA A 339 -18.07 23.58 18.90
N SER A 340 -16.82 24.01 18.70
CA SER A 340 -16.22 25.18 19.36
C SER A 340 -16.24 26.39 18.41
N PRO A 341 -16.33 27.62 18.95
CA PRO A 341 -16.61 28.82 18.16
C PRO A 341 -15.36 29.40 17.50
N THR A 342 -15.62 30.14 16.41
CA THR A 342 -14.77 31.00 15.57
C THR A 342 -13.49 31.57 16.22
N PRO A 343 -12.36 31.59 15.49
CA PRO A 343 -11.17 32.31 15.94
C PRO A 343 -11.34 33.81 15.68
N THR A 344 -11.03 34.61 16.70
CA THR A 344 -10.83 36.05 16.60
C THR A 344 -9.48 36.35 15.95
N THR A 345 -9.51 37.33 15.04
CA THR A 345 -8.40 38.02 14.39
C THR A 345 -7.20 38.33 15.31
N GLY A 346 -5.98 38.12 14.82
CA GLY A 346 -4.76 38.63 15.46
C GLY A 346 -3.47 38.22 14.75
N GLU A 347 -3.02 39.10 13.86
CA GLU A 347 -1.62 39.44 13.54
C GLU A 347 -0.78 38.50 12.64
N ALA A 348 -0.23 39.15 11.62
CA ALA A 348 0.64 38.67 10.57
C ALA A 348 1.98 39.40 10.66
N GLU A 349 3.09 38.68 10.48
CA GLU A 349 4.41 39.18 10.06
C GLU A 349 5.03 38.03 9.24
N ALA A 350 5.07 38.05 7.90
CA ALA A 350 5.95 38.81 7.00
C ALA A 350 7.43 38.42 7.14
N GLU A 351 7.96 37.64 6.17
CA GLU A 351 9.23 37.95 5.49
C GLU A 351 9.20 37.41 4.05
N ALA A 352 9.56 38.28 3.12
CA ALA A 352 9.79 38.01 1.70
C ALA A 352 10.99 38.86 1.27
N GLU A 353 11.92 38.28 0.50
CA GLU A 353 12.83 38.91 -0.48
C GLU A 353 13.73 37.77 -1.04
N ALA A 354 13.66 37.30 -2.29
CA ALA A 354 13.89 37.88 -3.63
C ALA A 354 15.36 37.89 -4.10
N GLY A 355 15.64 37.30 -5.29
CA GLY A 355 16.66 37.85 -6.22
C GLY A 355 17.69 36.91 -6.90
N ALA A 356 17.29 36.39 -8.07
CA ALA A 356 17.97 36.01 -9.34
C ALA A 356 19.50 36.06 -9.64
N GLU A 357 19.85 35.32 -10.73
CA GLU A 357 21.01 35.33 -11.69
C GLU A 357 22.05 34.20 -11.52
N ALA A 358 22.61 33.50 -12.54
CA ALA A 358 22.51 33.41 -14.01
C ALA A 358 23.26 32.13 -14.51
N GLU A 359 23.13 31.79 -15.81
CA GLU A 359 23.64 30.57 -16.49
C GLU A 359 25.16 30.52 -16.82
N ALA A 360 25.62 29.28 -17.08
CA ALA A 360 26.70 28.81 -17.97
C ALA A 360 28.15 28.73 -17.47
N GLU A 361 28.69 27.50 -17.32
CA GLU A 361 29.67 26.91 -18.25
C GLU A 361 29.97 25.44 -17.91
N ALA A 362 29.81 24.57 -18.92
CA ALA A 362 30.15 23.16 -18.90
C ALA A 362 31.67 22.96 -19.02
N GLY A 363 32.24 22.14 -18.13
CA GLY A 363 33.67 21.79 -18.22
C GLY A 363 34.34 21.38 -16.90
N ALA A 364 33.62 20.83 -15.93
CA ALA A 364 34.20 20.27 -14.70
C ALA A 364 33.30 19.20 -14.02
N GLU A 365 32.45 18.51 -14.78
CA GLU A 365 31.26 17.83 -14.22
C GLU A 365 31.45 16.38 -13.75
N ALA A 366 32.60 15.74 -13.98
CA ALA A 366 32.80 14.35 -13.54
C ALA A 366 33.17 14.22 -12.04
N GLU A 367 33.98 15.15 -11.49
CA GLU A 367 34.46 15.09 -10.10
C GLU A 367 33.53 15.84 -9.12
N ALA A 368 32.89 16.94 -9.55
CA ALA A 368 31.93 17.69 -8.73
C ALA A 368 30.58 16.95 -8.55
N GLY A 369 30.22 16.07 -9.48
CA GLY A 369 29.02 15.22 -9.39
C GLY A 369 29.14 14.12 -8.32
N LEU A 370 30.35 13.62 -8.04
CA LEU A 370 30.60 12.64 -6.97
C LEU A 370 30.53 13.28 -5.58
N GLY A 371 31.01 14.52 -5.42
CA GLY A 371 30.91 15.26 -4.16
C GLY A 371 29.49 15.68 -3.82
N ARG A 372 28.71 16.16 -4.81
CA ARG A 372 27.29 16.49 -4.62
C ARG A 372 26.42 15.25 -4.38
N ARG A 373 26.67 14.14 -5.08
CA ARG A 373 25.99 12.89 -4.79
C ARG A 373 26.28 12.38 -3.39
N ARG A 374 27.52 12.44 -2.93
CA ARG A 374 27.86 12.07 -1.54
C ARG A 374 27.11 12.92 -0.51
N SER A 375 26.92 14.22 -0.76
CA SER A 375 26.13 15.12 0.09
C SER A 375 24.64 14.78 0.06
N LEU A 376 24.07 14.53 -1.12
CA LEU A 376 22.66 14.14 -1.28
C LEU A 376 22.40 12.75 -0.69
N PHE A 377 23.37 11.83 -0.76
CA PHE A 377 23.31 10.53 -0.09
C PHE A 377 23.34 10.67 1.43
N GLN A 378 24.12 11.62 1.98
CA GLN A 378 24.12 11.88 3.43
C GLN A 378 22.82 12.53 3.91
N GLU A 379 22.22 13.39 3.10
CA GLU A 379 20.90 13.99 3.39
C GLU A 379 19.78 12.94 3.26
N ALA A 380 19.82 12.09 2.24
CA ALA A 380 18.89 10.97 2.09
C ALA A 380 19.08 9.89 3.17
N GLU A 381 20.31 9.62 3.63
CA GLU A 381 20.56 8.75 4.80
C GLU A 381 19.91 9.36 6.05
N ALA A 382 20.10 10.67 6.29
CA ALA A 382 19.50 11.34 7.45
C ALA A 382 17.96 11.40 7.38
N GLU A 383 17.38 11.59 6.20
CA GLU A 383 15.92 11.60 6.00
C GLU A 383 15.31 10.19 6.08
N ALA A 384 16.01 9.19 5.55
CA ALA A 384 15.57 7.79 5.63
C ALA A 384 15.76 7.21 7.04
N GLU A 385 16.83 7.59 7.76
CA GLU A 385 16.99 7.32 9.19
C GLU A 385 15.87 7.99 10.00
N ALA A 386 15.53 9.25 9.72
CA ALA A 386 14.41 9.92 10.39
C ALA A 386 13.04 9.31 10.06
N GLY A 387 12.84 8.82 8.83
CA GLY A 387 11.64 8.08 8.41
C GLY A 387 11.52 6.72 9.09
N ALA A 388 12.61 5.94 9.12
CA ALA A 388 12.68 4.66 9.80
C ALA A 388 12.55 4.79 11.33
N GLU A 389 13.10 5.85 11.93
CA GLU A 389 12.89 6.18 13.34
C GLU A 389 11.42 6.54 13.62
N ALA A 390 10.76 7.30 12.74
CA ALA A 390 9.35 7.64 12.90
C ALA A 390 8.41 6.43 12.73
N GLU A 391 8.72 5.51 11.81
CA GLU A 391 8.00 4.24 11.67
C GLU A 391 8.24 3.33 12.87
N ALA A 392 9.49 3.20 13.34
CA ALA A 392 9.83 2.42 14.52
C ALA A 392 9.19 2.99 15.82
N GLU A 393 9.06 4.32 15.94
CA GLU A 393 8.35 4.95 17.05
C GLU A 393 6.84 4.69 16.98
N ALA A 394 6.24 4.75 15.80
CA ALA A 394 4.83 4.40 15.60
C ALA A 394 4.55 2.92 15.89
N GLU A 395 5.48 2.03 15.54
CA GLU A 395 5.42 0.59 15.85
C GLU A 395 5.64 0.29 17.34
N ALA A 396 6.55 1.03 18.00
CA ALA A 396 6.77 0.92 19.44
C ALA A 396 5.53 1.38 20.24
N GLU A 397 4.82 2.42 19.80
CA GLU A 397 3.56 2.85 20.40
C GLU A 397 2.42 1.85 20.14
N ALA A 398 2.40 1.17 18.98
CA ALA A 398 1.45 0.10 18.69
C ALA A 398 1.72 -1.17 19.51
N GLY A 399 2.99 -1.53 19.74
CA GLY A 399 3.41 -2.67 20.57
C GLY A 399 3.16 -2.47 22.07
N ALA A 400 3.07 -1.22 22.53
CA ALA A 400 2.90 -0.89 23.95
C ALA A 400 1.51 -1.25 24.54
N ASN A 401 0.51 -1.57 23.73
CA ASN A 401 -0.88 -1.73 24.19
C ASN A 401 -1.49 -3.15 24.07
N GLY A 402 -0.68 -4.22 23.90
CA GLY A 402 -1.26 -5.59 23.86
C GLY A 402 -0.37 -6.80 24.16
N GLY A 403 0.96 -6.68 24.16
CA GLY A 403 1.86 -7.82 24.41
C GLY A 403 2.32 -7.92 25.87
N THR A 404 2.58 -9.14 26.34
CA THR A 404 3.21 -9.46 27.64
C THR A 404 4.32 -8.46 27.98
N GLN A 405 4.33 -7.89 29.20
CA GLN A 405 5.45 -7.09 29.71
C GLN A 405 6.74 -7.92 29.65
N CYS A 406 7.46 -7.82 28.53
CA CYS A 406 8.80 -8.36 28.41
C CYS A 406 9.74 -7.30 29.02
N THR A 407 10.77 -7.74 29.74
CA THR A 407 11.85 -6.85 30.18
C THR A 407 13.01 -7.18 29.27
N PRO A 408 13.47 -6.26 28.38
CA PRO A 408 14.54 -6.55 27.45
C PRO A 408 15.71 -7.21 28.17
N GLY A 409 16.02 -8.42 27.75
CA GLY A 409 17.13 -9.18 28.26
C GLY A 409 18.44 -8.58 27.75
N VAL A 410 19.55 -8.92 28.39
CA VAL A 410 20.84 -8.73 27.73
C VAL A 410 20.94 -9.82 26.67
N ILE A 411 21.02 -9.45 25.38
CA ILE A 411 21.29 -10.38 24.28
C ILE A 411 22.58 -11.15 24.64
N PRO A 412 22.50 -12.47 24.93
CA PRO A 412 23.64 -13.19 25.50
C PRO A 412 24.83 -13.34 24.56
N LYS A 413 24.60 -13.36 23.23
CA LYS A 413 25.63 -13.51 22.22
C LYS A 413 25.40 -12.51 21.09
N ALA A 414 26.19 -11.44 21.07
CA ALA A 414 25.99 -10.36 20.11
C ALA A 414 26.66 -10.59 18.74
N TYR A 415 27.70 -11.42 18.65
CA TYR A 415 28.64 -11.51 17.51
C TYR A 415 29.03 -10.13 16.97
N ALA A 416 30.19 -9.63 17.41
CA ALA A 416 30.69 -8.34 16.95
C ALA A 416 30.81 -8.29 15.41
N GLY A 417 30.76 -7.10 14.82
CA GLY A 417 30.83 -6.94 13.37
C GLY A 417 32.15 -7.43 12.73
N ASP A 418 33.20 -7.63 13.53
CA ASP A 418 34.48 -8.22 13.13
C ASP A 418 34.58 -9.73 13.45
N SER A 419 33.48 -10.36 13.88
CA SER A 419 33.43 -11.81 14.09
C SER A 419 33.64 -12.58 12.78
N PRO A 420 34.24 -13.78 12.82
CA PRO A 420 34.44 -14.60 11.63
C PRO A 420 33.15 -14.85 10.85
N GLU A 421 32.03 -15.02 11.55
CA GLU A 421 30.72 -15.32 10.97
C GLU A 421 30.20 -14.14 10.12
N VAL A 422 30.22 -12.92 10.69
CA VAL A 422 29.83 -11.69 9.97
C VAL A 422 30.77 -11.45 8.78
N LEU A 423 32.08 -11.61 8.97
CA LEU A 423 33.06 -11.38 7.91
C LEU A 423 32.93 -12.40 6.78
N GLN A 424 32.57 -13.66 7.07
CA GLN A 424 32.34 -14.68 6.05
C GLN A 424 31.09 -14.38 5.21
N GLY A 425 29.98 -13.98 5.84
CA GLY A 425 28.77 -13.54 5.13
C GLY A 425 29.05 -12.32 4.24
N LEU A 426 29.80 -11.34 4.75
CA LEU A 426 30.19 -10.17 3.96
C LEU A 426 31.13 -10.52 2.80
N ALA A 427 32.04 -11.47 3.00
CA ALA A 427 32.97 -11.90 1.95
C ALA A 427 32.25 -12.50 0.74
N TYR A 428 31.11 -13.17 0.92
CA TYR A 428 30.28 -13.66 -0.17
C TYR A 428 29.78 -12.50 -1.05
N PHE A 429 29.20 -11.47 -0.46
CA PHE A 429 28.74 -10.30 -1.23
C PHE A 429 29.89 -9.51 -1.86
N GLN A 430 31.02 -9.38 -1.16
CA GLN A 430 32.22 -8.78 -1.74
C GLN A 430 32.71 -9.55 -2.98
N ALA A 431 32.55 -10.87 -3.01
CA ALA A 431 32.89 -11.69 -4.17
C ALA A 431 31.90 -11.52 -5.34
N LEU A 432 30.63 -11.16 -5.08
CA LEU A 432 29.64 -10.85 -6.13
C LEU A 432 29.87 -9.48 -6.80
N VAL A 433 30.47 -8.52 -6.09
CA VAL A 433 30.66 -7.13 -6.56
C VAL A 433 31.24 -7.01 -7.97
N PRO A 434 32.34 -7.70 -8.35
CA PRO A 434 32.90 -7.58 -9.70
C PRO A 434 31.91 -8.01 -10.79
N TYR A 435 31.10 -9.04 -10.53
CA TYR A 435 30.08 -9.52 -11.46
C TYR A 435 28.91 -8.53 -11.55
N GLN A 436 28.52 -7.92 -10.44
CA GLN A 436 27.47 -6.89 -10.40
C GLN A 436 27.87 -5.67 -11.22
N GLN A 437 29.12 -5.21 -11.06
CA GLN A 437 29.65 -4.08 -11.82
C GLN A 437 29.73 -4.40 -13.32
N ALA A 438 30.19 -5.62 -13.68
CA ALA A 438 30.27 -6.04 -15.07
C ALA A 438 28.88 -6.17 -15.73
N ALA A 439 27.91 -6.76 -15.03
CA ALA A 439 26.53 -6.89 -15.50
C ALA A 439 25.87 -5.51 -15.70
N SER A 440 26.03 -4.60 -14.72
CA SER A 440 25.54 -3.23 -14.83
C SER A 440 26.16 -2.48 -16.00
N ALA A 441 27.46 -2.61 -16.23
CA ALA A 441 28.13 -1.98 -17.37
C ALA A 441 27.63 -2.56 -18.71
N ALA A 442 27.37 -3.86 -18.77
CA ALA A 442 26.77 -4.50 -19.93
C ALA A 442 25.34 -4.01 -20.18
N PHE A 443 24.54 -3.80 -19.12
CA PHE A 443 23.23 -3.18 -19.21
C PHE A 443 23.31 -1.75 -19.75
N THR A 444 24.17 -0.89 -19.19
CA THR A 444 24.39 0.48 -19.69
C THR A 444 24.76 0.48 -21.17
N ALA A 445 25.68 -0.41 -21.60
CA ALA A 445 26.08 -0.53 -23.00
C ALA A 445 24.93 -1.01 -23.91
N ALA A 446 24.07 -1.91 -23.43
CA ALA A 446 22.90 -2.37 -24.16
C ALA A 446 21.90 -1.21 -24.38
N VAL A 447 21.66 -0.39 -23.36
CA VAL A 447 20.84 0.83 -23.47
C VAL A 447 21.46 1.83 -24.44
N GLU A 448 22.77 2.10 -24.33
CA GLU A 448 23.50 3.02 -25.21
C GLU A 448 23.45 2.60 -26.68
N SER A 449 23.41 1.29 -26.95
CA SER A 449 23.27 0.75 -28.30
C SER A 449 21.88 0.95 -28.93
N GLY A 450 20.88 1.36 -28.14
CA GLY A 450 19.48 1.48 -28.57
C GLY A 450 18.79 0.14 -28.81
N ASN A 451 19.34 -0.98 -28.32
CA ASN A 451 18.78 -2.31 -28.49
C ASN A 451 17.90 -2.70 -27.28
N LEU A 452 16.58 -2.50 -27.41
CA LEU A 452 15.62 -2.80 -26.35
C LEU A 452 15.65 -4.27 -25.90
N THR A 453 15.77 -5.22 -26.83
CA THR A 453 15.83 -6.65 -26.50
C THR A 453 17.08 -6.98 -25.70
N ALA A 454 18.23 -6.43 -26.09
CA ALA A 454 19.47 -6.60 -25.33
C ALA A 454 19.39 -5.92 -23.96
N ALA A 455 18.79 -4.73 -23.87
CA ALA A 455 18.60 -4.04 -22.59
C ALA A 455 17.74 -4.86 -21.62
N ARG A 456 16.61 -5.43 -22.09
CA ARG A 456 15.75 -6.30 -21.27
C ARG A 456 16.47 -7.56 -20.79
N ALA A 457 17.26 -8.20 -21.65
CA ALA A 457 18.06 -9.36 -21.26
C ALA A 457 19.14 -8.99 -20.24
N ALA A 458 19.83 -7.86 -20.43
CA ALA A 458 20.86 -7.38 -19.51
C ALA A 458 20.28 -6.90 -18.17
N TYR A 459 19.05 -6.40 -18.15
CA TYR A 459 18.32 -6.09 -16.91
C TYR A 459 18.14 -7.36 -16.07
N ALA A 460 17.57 -8.41 -16.69
CA ALA A 460 17.39 -9.71 -16.03
C ALA A 460 18.71 -10.33 -15.52
N ALA A 461 19.82 -10.09 -16.21
CA ALA A 461 21.14 -10.56 -15.76
C ALA A 461 21.73 -9.73 -14.59
N THR A 462 21.32 -8.46 -14.43
CA THR A 462 21.89 -7.56 -13.41
C THR A 462 21.17 -7.67 -12.06
N ARG A 463 19.85 -7.97 -12.09
CA ARG A 463 18.99 -8.09 -10.89
C ARG A 463 19.45 -9.15 -9.86
N PRO A 464 19.79 -10.40 -10.24
CA PRO A 464 20.00 -11.50 -9.28
C PRO A 464 21.05 -11.21 -8.20
N LEU A 465 22.05 -10.42 -8.55
CA LEU A 465 23.18 -10.13 -7.68
C LEU A 465 22.83 -9.12 -6.59
N TYR A 466 21.99 -8.12 -6.90
CA TYR A 466 21.53 -7.14 -5.92
C TYR A 466 20.48 -7.74 -4.98
N GLU A 467 19.57 -8.56 -5.52
CA GLU A 467 18.56 -9.27 -4.73
C GLU A 467 19.13 -10.18 -3.63
N GLN A 468 20.37 -10.66 -3.81
CA GLN A 468 21.06 -11.40 -2.77
C GLN A 468 21.59 -10.47 -1.67
N ILE A 469 22.05 -9.27 -2.04
CA ILE A 469 22.63 -8.25 -1.14
C ILE A 469 21.54 -7.56 -0.32
N GLU A 470 20.29 -7.52 -0.80
CA GLU A 470 19.14 -6.86 -0.18
C GLU A 470 18.92 -7.24 1.30
N VAL A 471 19.37 -8.43 1.72
CA VAL A 471 19.38 -8.81 3.14
C VAL A 471 20.12 -7.83 4.05
N LEU A 472 21.03 -7.02 3.50
CA LEU A 472 21.75 -5.95 4.20
C LEU A 472 21.25 -4.54 3.82
N ALA A 473 20.13 -4.40 3.11
CA ALA A 473 19.57 -3.12 2.66
C ALA A 473 19.46 -2.07 3.77
N GLY A 474 19.01 -2.49 4.96
CA GLY A 474 18.94 -1.63 6.15
C GLY A 474 20.29 -1.05 6.61
N SER A 475 21.41 -1.64 6.19
CA SER A 475 22.77 -1.12 6.46
C SER A 475 23.20 0.00 5.52
N PHE A 476 22.40 0.30 4.49
CA PHE A 476 22.65 1.32 3.47
C PHE A 476 21.34 1.84 2.83
N LEU A 477 20.36 2.20 3.67
CA LEU A 477 19.00 2.54 3.26
C LEU A 477 18.92 3.56 2.11
N ALA A 478 19.75 4.61 2.11
CA ALA A 478 19.76 5.57 1.00
C ALA A 478 20.24 4.98 -0.33
N LEU A 479 21.20 4.03 -0.29
CA LEU A 479 21.62 3.32 -1.51
C LEU A 479 20.54 2.35 -1.97
N ASP A 480 19.83 1.74 -1.02
CA ASP A 480 18.71 0.84 -1.32
C ASP A 480 17.57 1.58 -2.01
N VAL A 481 17.13 2.70 -1.46
CA VAL A 481 16.14 3.59 -2.10
C VAL A 481 16.63 4.05 -3.49
N ALA A 482 17.91 4.40 -3.64
CA ALA A 482 18.43 4.83 -4.94
C ALA A 482 18.51 3.70 -5.99
N LEU A 483 18.55 2.44 -5.56
CA LEU A 483 18.68 1.26 -6.43
C LEU A 483 17.35 0.53 -6.66
N ASP A 484 16.52 0.34 -5.66
CA ASP A 484 15.39 -0.61 -5.66
C ASP A 484 14.10 -0.04 -5.05
N ALA A 485 14.03 1.30 -4.97
CA ALA A 485 12.77 1.98 -4.69
C ALA A 485 11.73 1.70 -5.78
N ARG A 486 10.53 1.28 -5.36
CA ARG A 486 9.35 1.27 -6.23
C ARG A 486 8.73 2.66 -6.25
N GLU A 487 8.00 2.98 -7.30
CA GLU A 487 7.46 4.32 -7.51
C GLU A 487 6.53 4.80 -6.38
N TYR A 488 5.86 3.87 -5.67
CA TYR A 488 4.85 4.23 -4.68
C TYR A 488 5.40 4.93 -3.43
N ILE A 489 6.69 4.78 -3.13
CA ILE A 489 7.33 5.47 -1.99
C ILE A 489 7.60 6.95 -2.28
N PHE A 490 7.50 7.38 -3.54
CA PHE A 490 7.58 8.79 -3.89
C PHE A 490 6.17 9.39 -3.96
N PRO A 491 5.91 10.55 -3.32
CA PRO A 491 4.61 11.22 -3.40
C PRO A 491 4.17 11.51 -4.84
N GLU A 492 5.09 11.94 -5.71
CA GLU A 492 4.84 12.20 -7.14
C GLU A 492 4.81 10.93 -8.00
N GLY A 493 4.97 9.74 -7.40
CA GLY A 493 5.00 8.46 -8.11
C GLY A 493 6.07 8.42 -9.20
N GLU A 494 5.72 7.93 -10.39
CA GLU A 494 6.67 7.82 -11.49
C GLU A 494 7.29 9.14 -11.98
N ARG A 495 6.67 10.27 -11.60
CA ARG A 495 7.06 11.62 -12.03
C ARG A 495 8.11 12.24 -11.13
N SER A 496 8.33 11.66 -9.95
CA SER A 496 9.38 12.07 -9.04
C SER A 496 10.73 12.06 -9.76
N PRO A 497 11.53 13.14 -9.69
CA PRO A 497 12.90 13.12 -10.18
C PRO A 497 13.80 12.17 -9.37
N ASP A 498 13.39 11.85 -8.15
CA ASP A 498 14.11 10.95 -7.24
C ASP A 498 13.78 9.47 -7.51
N PHE A 499 12.73 9.18 -8.30
CA PHE A 499 12.46 7.82 -8.75
C PHE A 499 13.46 7.39 -9.84
N GLN A 500 14.52 6.72 -9.37
CA GLN A 500 15.64 6.19 -10.15
C GLN A 500 15.72 4.65 -9.96
N GLY A 501 16.89 4.07 -10.17
CA GLY A 501 17.11 2.66 -9.84
C GLY A 501 16.61 1.65 -10.88
N PHE A 502 16.62 0.38 -10.47
CA PHE A 502 16.20 -0.77 -11.25
C PHE A 502 14.72 -0.69 -11.65
N HIS A 503 13.79 -0.34 -10.76
CA HIS A 503 12.38 -0.29 -11.12
C HIS A 503 12.05 0.89 -12.07
N LYS A 504 12.79 2.00 -12.00
CA LYS A 504 12.68 3.06 -13.02
C LYS A 504 13.12 2.54 -14.39
N LEU A 505 14.24 1.80 -14.45
CA LEU A 505 14.72 1.16 -15.67
C LEU A 505 13.74 0.12 -16.18
N GLU A 506 13.18 -0.70 -15.29
CA GLU A 506 12.16 -1.70 -15.57
C GLU A 506 10.97 -1.06 -16.27
N ARG A 507 10.39 -0.02 -15.66
CA ARG A 507 9.27 0.75 -16.23
C ARG A 507 9.61 1.32 -17.60
N LEU A 508 10.80 1.91 -17.77
CA LEU A 508 11.24 2.49 -19.04
C LEU A 508 11.38 1.42 -20.15
N ILE A 509 12.02 0.28 -19.87
CA ILE A 509 12.33 -0.70 -20.92
C ILE A 509 11.21 -1.74 -21.12
N PHE A 510 10.48 -2.14 -20.08
CA PHE A 510 9.38 -3.10 -20.18
C PHE A 510 8.03 -2.41 -20.38
N GLY A 511 7.71 -1.42 -19.54
CA GLY A 511 6.46 -0.65 -19.62
C GLY A 511 6.41 0.28 -20.83
N ASP A 512 7.31 1.25 -20.91
CA ASP A 512 7.34 2.25 -22.00
C ASP A 512 7.91 1.67 -23.31
N GLY A 513 8.68 0.58 -23.22
CA GLY A 513 9.36 -0.02 -24.37
C GLY A 513 10.44 0.90 -24.97
N ALA A 514 11.12 1.68 -24.12
CA ALA A 514 11.99 2.76 -24.54
C ALA A 514 13.45 2.59 -24.08
N VAL A 515 14.37 2.75 -25.02
CA VAL A 515 15.80 2.96 -24.78
C VAL A 515 16.17 4.32 -25.37
N ASN A 516 16.21 5.33 -24.52
CA ASN A 516 16.45 6.73 -24.90
C ASN A 516 17.45 7.39 -23.93
N GLU A 517 17.67 8.71 -24.06
CA GLU A 517 18.61 9.44 -23.21
C GLU A 517 18.26 9.35 -21.71
N LEU A 518 16.96 9.38 -21.36
CA LEU A 518 16.53 9.18 -19.99
C LEU A 518 16.89 7.77 -19.50
N THR A 519 16.59 6.72 -20.29
CA THR A 519 17.00 5.34 -19.95
C THR A 519 18.50 5.24 -19.73
N LEU A 520 19.31 5.87 -20.58
CA LEU A 520 20.77 5.86 -20.47
C LEU A 520 21.27 6.63 -19.24
N GLN A 521 20.63 7.76 -18.92
CA GLN A 521 20.93 8.55 -17.72
C GLN A 521 20.68 7.72 -16.45
N VAL A 522 19.51 7.07 -16.35
CA VAL A 522 19.19 6.21 -15.19
C VAL A 522 20.14 5.02 -15.11
N ALA A 523 20.47 4.37 -16.24
CA ALA A 523 21.39 3.23 -16.26
C ALA A 523 22.79 3.60 -15.74
N ARG A 524 23.32 4.75 -16.17
CA ARG A 524 24.58 5.30 -15.65
C ARG A 524 24.48 5.66 -14.16
N GLY A 525 23.32 6.11 -13.70
CA GLY A 525 23.05 6.37 -12.28
C GLY A 525 23.11 5.10 -11.44
N VAL A 526 22.50 4.00 -11.92
CA VAL A 526 22.58 2.68 -11.26
C VAL A 526 24.01 2.18 -11.21
N GLU A 527 24.77 2.24 -12.31
CA GLU A 527 26.18 1.82 -12.33
C GLU A 527 27.05 2.59 -11.32
N GLN A 528 26.79 3.90 -11.17
CA GLN A 528 27.48 4.75 -10.20
C GLN A 528 27.06 4.41 -8.77
N THR A 529 25.78 4.17 -8.51
CA THR A 529 25.28 3.81 -7.19
C THR A 529 25.79 2.43 -6.76
N LEU A 530 25.84 1.46 -7.67
CA LEU A 530 26.48 0.15 -7.45
C LEU A 530 27.98 0.28 -7.17
N SER A 531 28.66 1.26 -7.76
CA SER A 531 30.06 1.55 -7.44
C SER A 531 30.23 2.12 -6.02
N VAL A 532 29.25 2.88 -5.52
CA VAL A 532 29.23 3.35 -4.12
C VAL A 532 28.93 2.18 -3.17
N LEU A 533 27.95 1.34 -3.51
CA LEU A 533 27.64 0.11 -2.77
C LEU A 533 28.85 -0.82 -2.66
N ALA A 534 29.59 -1.00 -3.76
CA ALA A 534 30.84 -1.77 -3.77
C ALA A 534 31.87 -1.23 -2.77
N VAL A 535 31.99 0.09 -2.64
CA VAL A 535 32.86 0.71 -1.61
C VAL A 535 32.28 0.48 -0.21
N ALA A 536 30.96 0.60 -0.03
CA ALA A 536 30.30 0.40 1.26
C ALA A 536 30.50 -1.03 1.79
N LEU A 537 30.33 -2.05 0.94
CA LEU A 537 30.55 -3.47 1.26
C LEU A 537 32.03 -3.77 1.58
N ASN A 538 32.97 -3.07 0.94
CA ASN A 538 34.40 -3.24 1.21
C ASN A 538 34.90 -2.41 2.40
N THR A 539 34.08 -1.47 2.90
CA THR A 539 34.41 -0.69 4.08
C THR A 539 33.96 -1.48 5.31
N THR A 540 34.90 -2.21 5.91
CA THR A 540 34.68 -2.93 7.18
C THR A 540 34.59 -1.92 8.33
N ALA A 541 33.42 -1.30 8.48
CA ALA A 541 33.03 -0.64 9.71
C ALA A 541 32.31 -1.69 10.57
N PRO A 542 32.88 -2.13 11.71
CA PRO A 542 32.26 -3.16 12.57
C PRO A 542 30.91 -2.71 13.15
N ASP A 543 30.59 -1.42 13.08
CA ASP A 543 29.30 -0.88 13.49
C ASP A 543 28.26 -0.89 12.35
N ARG A 544 28.68 -0.99 11.08
CA ARG A 544 27.77 -1.02 9.91
C ARG A 544 27.20 -2.41 9.69
N PHE A 545 28.07 -3.41 9.68
CA PHE A 545 27.69 -4.80 9.49
C PHE A 545 27.81 -5.52 10.83
N THR A 546 26.67 -5.78 11.47
CA THR A 546 26.62 -6.50 12.75
C THR A 546 25.76 -7.74 12.57
N ALA A 547 25.91 -8.72 13.48
CA ALA A 547 24.98 -9.84 13.47
C ALA A 547 23.55 -9.37 13.73
N ALA A 548 23.33 -8.44 14.67
CA ALA A 548 21.99 -7.92 14.96
C ALA A 548 21.29 -7.38 13.69
N THR A 549 21.95 -6.48 12.96
CA THR A 549 21.40 -5.91 11.71
C THR A 549 21.23 -6.95 10.61
N SER A 550 22.16 -7.92 10.51
CA SER A 550 22.05 -9.00 9.53
C SER A 550 20.90 -9.97 9.84
N TRP A 551 20.68 -10.34 11.10
CA TRP A 551 19.59 -11.21 11.53
C TRP A 551 18.23 -10.54 11.35
N GLU A 552 18.12 -9.27 11.69
CA GLU A 552 16.92 -8.47 11.43
C GLU A 552 16.61 -8.40 9.92
N GLY A 553 17.60 -8.07 9.09
CA GLY A 553 17.44 -8.04 7.63
C GLY A 553 17.02 -9.39 7.04
N MET A 554 17.60 -10.50 7.50
CA MET A 554 17.18 -11.85 7.07
C MET A 554 15.74 -12.18 7.46
N LEU A 555 15.31 -11.82 8.68
CA LEU A 555 13.95 -12.09 9.17
C LEU A 555 12.91 -11.25 8.44
N ASN A 556 13.19 -9.96 8.24
CA ASN A 556 12.34 -9.04 7.50
C ASN A 556 12.20 -9.50 6.05
N LEU A 557 13.31 -9.75 5.35
CA LEU A 557 13.29 -10.17 3.95
C LEU A 557 12.55 -11.52 3.78
N ALA A 558 12.75 -12.47 4.70
CA ALA A 558 12.02 -13.74 4.65
C ALA A 558 10.50 -13.57 4.83
N ASN A 559 10.08 -12.61 5.66
CA ASN A 559 8.69 -12.24 5.83
C ASN A 559 8.14 -11.54 4.58
N GLU A 560 8.87 -10.55 4.04
CA GLU A 560 8.47 -9.75 2.88
C GLU A 560 8.28 -10.58 1.61
N VAL A 561 9.13 -11.58 1.36
CA VAL A 561 8.94 -12.47 0.20
C VAL A 561 7.55 -13.13 0.24
N ALA A 562 7.11 -13.54 1.44
CA ALA A 562 5.83 -14.24 1.64
C ALA A 562 4.62 -13.30 1.77
N SER A 563 4.79 -12.11 2.35
CA SER A 563 3.69 -11.20 2.67
C SER A 563 3.48 -10.10 1.64
N LYS A 564 4.56 -9.68 0.94
CA LYS A 564 4.59 -8.50 0.07
C LYS A 564 4.99 -8.86 -1.36
N LYS A 565 6.19 -9.40 -1.58
CA LYS A 565 6.76 -9.62 -2.92
C LYS A 565 6.00 -10.66 -3.74
N VAL A 566 5.27 -11.57 -3.09
CA VAL A 566 4.35 -12.52 -3.74
C VAL A 566 3.30 -11.83 -4.62
N SER A 567 2.98 -10.56 -4.36
CA SER A 567 2.06 -9.79 -5.20
C SER A 567 2.59 -9.43 -6.58
N SER A 568 3.88 -9.67 -6.86
CA SER A 568 4.61 -9.18 -8.05
C SER A 568 4.97 -7.70 -8.03
N GLU A 569 4.83 -6.99 -6.91
CA GLU A 569 5.11 -5.55 -6.81
C GLU A 569 6.54 -5.16 -7.21
N GLU A 570 7.52 -6.00 -6.89
CA GLU A 570 8.93 -5.80 -7.23
C GLU A 570 9.20 -5.81 -8.75
N GLU A 571 8.43 -6.58 -9.53
CA GLU A 571 8.71 -6.81 -10.96
C GLU A 571 7.41 -6.66 -11.78
N THR A 572 6.74 -5.53 -11.55
CA THR A 572 5.40 -5.22 -12.07
C THR A 572 5.32 -5.27 -13.61
N PHE A 573 6.41 -4.91 -14.30
CA PHE A 573 6.47 -4.81 -15.76
C PHE A 573 7.35 -5.89 -16.42
N SER A 574 8.36 -6.41 -15.73
CA SER A 574 9.29 -7.40 -16.29
C SER A 574 8.78 -8.84 -16.17
N ASP A 575 7.87 -9.10 -15.21
CA ASP A 575 7.35 -10.43 -14.87
C ASP A 575 8.41 -11.38 -14.27
N LEU A 576 9.47 -10.83 -13.67
CA LEU A 576 10.62 -11.55 -13.12
C LEU A 576 10.52 -11.87 -11.62
N SER A 577 9.35 -11.85 -10.97
CA SER A 577 9.28 -12.05 -9.50
C SER A 577 9.83 -13.40 -9.01
N LEU A 578 9.86 -14.43 -9.86
CA LEU A 578 10.51 -15.71 -9.53
C LEU A 578 12.03 -15.56 -9.33
N LEU A 579 12.67 -14.63 -10.07
CA LEU A 579 14.08 -14.25 -9.89
C LEU A 579 14.30 -13.67 -8.50
N ILE A 580 13.42 -12.76 -8.09
CA ILE A 580 13.46 -12.09 -6.78
C ILE A 580 13.43 -13.14 -5.67
N PHE A 581 12.42 -14.03 -5.69
CA PHE A 581 12.26 -15.01 -4.63
C PHE A 581 13.48 -15.93 -4.52
N TYR A 582 13.98 -16.46 -5.65
CA TYR A 582 15.13 -17.35 -5.66
C TYR A 582 16.38 -16.68 -5.07
N ASN A 583 16.65 -15.43 -5.48
CA ASN A 583 17.85 -14.71 -5.08
C ASN A 583 17.76 -14.14 -3.67
N ASN A 584 16.60 -13.70 -3.19
CA ASN A 584 16.41 -13.35 -1.79
C ASN A 584 16.67 -14.56 -0.87
N TRP A 585 16.19 -15.76 -1.23
CA TRP A 585 16.48 -16.98 -0.46
C TRP A 585 17.97 -17.29 -0.39
N LYS A 586 18.67 -17.13 -1.51
CA LYS A 586 20.13 -17.33 -1.56
C LYS A 586 20.89 -16.28 -0.75
N GLY A 587 20.45 -15.02 -0.79
CA GLY A 587 20.98 -13.93 0.03
C GLY A 587 20.84 -14.22 1.53
N ILE A 588 19.64 -14.58 1.99
CA ILE A 588 19.37 -14.96 3.38
C ILE A 588 20.25 -16.14 3.81
N LEU A 589 20.35 -17.18 2.97
CA LEU A 589 21.19 -18.34 3.25
C LEU A 589 22.67 -17.97 3.45
N SER A 590 23.22 -17.10 2.58
CA SER A 590 24.62 -16.67 2.65
C SER A 590 25.01 -16.01 3.97
N GLN A 591 24.06 -15.32 4.61
CA GLN A 591 24.29 -14.61 5.86
C GLN A 591 24.08 -15.48 7.10
N ALA A 592 23.21 -16.49 7.03
CA ALA A 592 22.95 -17.41 8.15
C ALA A 592 23.91 -18.62 8.21
N MET A 593 24.42 -19.09 7.07
CA MET A 593 25.30 -20.27 7.00
C MET A 593 26.62 -20.15 7.81
N PRO A 594 27.28 -18.99 7.91
CA PRO A 594 28.50 -18.85 8.72
C PRO A 594 28.35 -19.26 10.19
N TYR A 595 27.13 -19.18 10.75
CA TYR A 595 26.86 -19.46 12.16
C TYR A 595 26.63 -20.95 12.49
N CYS A 596 26.66 -21.84 11.48
CA CYS A 596 26.20 -23.23 11.64
C CYS A 596 27.02 -24.04 12.66
N GLY A 597 28.28 -23.67 12.89
CA GLY A 597 29.11 -24.31 13.91
C GLY A 597 28.58 -24.14 15.34
N ASP A 598 27.84 -23.06 15.62
CA ASP A 598 27.37 -22.72 16.95
C ASP A 598 25.98 -23.27 17.28
N ALA A 599 25.13 -23.52 16.28
CA ALA A 599 23.85 -24.20 16.45
C ALA A 599 23.52 -25.09 15.22
N PRO A 600 24.20 -26.24 15.08
CA PRO A 600 24.15 -27.08 13.88
C PRO A 600 22.76 -27.65 13.58
N GLU A 601 22.00 -28.06 14.60
CA GLU A 601 20.65 -28.62 14.42
C GLU A 601 19.67 -27.55 13.89
N ALA A 602 19.77 -26.31 14.40
CA ALA A 602 18.93 -25.22 13.95
C ALA A 602 19.32 -24.72 12.55
N CYS A 603 20.62 -24.67 12.26
CA CYS A 603 21.12 -24.41 10.91
C CYS A 603 20.61 -25.46 9.90
N GLU A 604 20.68 -26.76 10.21
CA GLU A 604 20.19 -27.82 9.31
C GLU A 604 18.69 -27.67 9.01
N ALA A 605 17.89 -27.34 10.03
CA ALA A 605 16.46 -27.07 9.85
C ALA A 605 16.21 -25.86 8.94
N PHE A 606 16.97 -24.78 9.13
CA PHE A 606 16.88 -23.57 8.30
C PHE A 606 17.30 -23.83 6.84
N MET A 607 18.45 -24.48 6.60
CA MET A 607 18.90 -24.85 5.25
C MET A 607 17.86 -25.73 4.55
N THR A 608 17.25 -26.67 5.27
CA THR A 608 16.17 -27.50 4.75
C THR A 608 14.94 -26.66 4.37
N ALA A 609 14.58 -25.65 5.18
CA ALA A 609 13.48 -24.74 4.86
C ALA A 609 13.76 -23.94 3.57
N VAL A 610 14.98 -23.41 3.42
CA VAL A 610 15.41 -22.69 2.21
C VAL A 610 15.38 -23.59 0.98
N GLN A 611 15.94 -24.81 1.08
CA GLN A 611 15.90 -25.77 -0.02
C GLN A 611 14.47 -26.07 -0.45
N ASN A 612 13.56 -26.29 0.49
CA ASN A 612 12.14 -26.52 0.18
C ASN A 612 11.49 -25.30 -0.48
N ALA A 613 11.86 -24.07 -0.10
CA ALA A 613 11.38 -22.84 -0.71
C ALA A 613 11.87 -22.71 -2.16
N THR A 614 13.14 -23.02 -2.42
CA THR A 614 13.68 -23.02 -3.80
C THR A 614 13.12 -24.16 -4.65
N ASP A 615 12.83 -25.32 -4.05
CA ASP A 615 12.22 -26.46 -4.76
C ASP A 615 10.82 -26.11 -5.29
N CYS A 616 10.07 -25.22 -4.63
CA CYS A 616 8.80 -24.68 -5.15
C CYS A 616 8.96 -24.06 -6.55
N LEU A 617 10.13 -23.46 -6.81
CA LEU A 617 10.39 -22.70 -8.04
C LEU A 617 10.91 -23.59 -9.18
N SER A 618 11.37 -24.81 -8.87
CA SER A 618 12.07 -25.71 -9.81
C SER A 618 11.27 -26.09 -11.06
N SER A 619 9.95 -26.08 -10.99
CA SER A 619 9.10 -26.32 -12.17
C SER A 619 9.15 -25.15 -13.17
N SER A 620 9.36 -23.92 -12.68
CA SER A 620 9.21 -22.68 -13.45
C SER A 620 10.56 -22.03 -13.79
N ILE A 621 11.53 -22.08 -12.87
CA ILE A 621 12.90 -21.62 -13.11
C ILE A 621 13.71 -22.73 -13.79
N LYS A 622 14.62 -22.36 -14.70
CA LYS A 622 15.66 -23.21 -15.29
C LYS A 622 17.01 -22.64 -14.91
N ILE A 623 17.54 -23.13 -13.80
CA ILE A 623 18.85 -22.77 -13.28
C ILE A 623 19.60 -24.03 -12.86
N GLU A 624 20.85 -24.16 -13.30
CA GLU A 624 21.74 -25.27 -12.92
C GLU A 624 22.67 -24.83 -11.79
N ASP A 625 22.09 -24.49 -10.65
CA ASP A 625 22.78 -23.91 -9.50
C ASP A 625 22.57 -24.76 -8.24
N ASP A 626 23.55 -24.72 -7.34
CA ASP A 626 23.40 -25.23 -5.99
C ASP A 626 23.05 -24.04 -5.10
N VAL A 627 21.82 -24.02 -4.60
CA VAL A 627 21.38 -22.92 -3.73
C VAL A 627 22.25 -22.81 -2.48
N LEU A 628 22.86 -23.91 -2.02
CA LEU A 628 23.73 -23.95 -0.85
C LEU A 628 25.16 -23.45 -1.11
N ALA A 629 25.53 -23.22 -2.37
CA ALA A 629 26.82 -22.65 -2.73
C ALA A 629 26.82 -21.13 -2.51
N VAL A 630 27.05 -20.73 -1.25
CA VAL A 630 26.96 -19.33 -0.79
C VAL A 630 28.19 -18.87 0.00
N GLU A 631 29.32 -19.57 -0.15
CA GLU A 631 30.60 -19.09 0.37
C GLU A 631 31.32 -18.22 -0.68
N ALA A 632 32.18 -17.32 -0.24
CA ALA A 632 32.99 -16.50 -1.16
C ALA A 632 33.82 -17.34 -2.15
N SER A 633 34.21 -18.56 -1.77
CA SER A 633 34.93 -19.50 -2.65
C SER A 633 34.07 -20.14 -3.73
N ASP A 634 32.75 -20.14 -3.57
CA ASP A 634 31.81 -20.67 -4.57
C ASP A 634 31.59 -19.69 -5.71
N VAL A 635 31.83 -18.39 -5.46
CA VAL A 635 31.68 -17.32 -6.43
C VAL A 635 32.83 -17.37 -7.45
N THR A 636 32.55 -18.05 -8.55
CA THR A 636 33.42 -18.24 -9.71
C THR A 636 32.76 -17.70 -10.98
N ASP A 637 33.51 -17.62 -12.08
CA ASP A 637 32.93 -17.23 -13.38
C ASP A 637 31.80 -18.16 -13.82
N GLU A 638 31.91 -19.46 -13.53
CA GLU A 638 30.87 -20.45 -13.83
C GLU A 638 29.63 -20.26 -12.96
N PHE A 639 29.83 -19.99 -11.66
CA PHE A 639 28.75 -19.65 -10.74
C PHE A 639 27.99 -18.41 -11.19
N ALA A 640 28.71 -17.33 -11.50
CA ALA A 640 28.10 -16.09 -11.96
C ALA A 640 27.35 -16.31 -13.28
N ALA A 641 27.94 -17.01 -14.25
CA ALA A 641 27.28 -17.31 -15.51
C ALA A 641 25.93 -18.04 -15.31
N ARG A 642 25.85 -19.00 -14.38
CA ARG A 642 24.59 -19.71 -14.07
C ARG A 642 23.50 -18.76 -13.54
N LEU A 643 23.84 -17.79 -12.70
CA LEU A 643 22.88 -16.80 -12.19
C LEU A 643 22.45 -15.80 -13.27
N LEU A 644 23.40 -15.32 -14.06
CA LEU A 644 23.23 -14.24 -15.05
C LEU A 644 22.51 -14.73 -16.31
N GLU A 645 22.67 -15.99 -16.68
CA GLU A 645 22.11 -16.60 -17.89
C GLU A 645 20.89 -17.50 -17.60
N ALA A 646 20.45 -17.58 -16.34
CA ALA A 646 19.29 -18.37 -15.94
C ALA A 646 17.99 -17.89 -16.59
N ASP A 647 17.12 -18.85 -16.93
CA ASP A 647 15.73 -18.56 -17.27
C ASP A 647 14.89 -18.65 -15.99
N TYR A 648 14.56 -17.50 -15.41
CA TYR A 648 13.76 -17.42 -14.19
C TYR A 648 12.25 -17.65 -14.44
N GLY A 649 11.82 -17.84 -15.69
CA GLY A 649 10.43 -18.05 -16.03
C GLY A 649 9.55 -16.80 -15.83
N SER A 650 8.24 -17.01 -15.96
CA SER A 650 7.20 -15.96 -15.87
C SER A 650 6.38 -16.14 -14.60
N TYR A 651 6.22 -15.08 -13.81
CA TYR A 651 5.39 -15.12 -12.62
C TYR A 651 3.87 -15.05 -12.94
N ALA A 652 3.49 -14.31 -13.98
CA ALA A 652 2.13 -14.28 -14.51
C ALA A 652 1.66 -15.67 -14.94
N ALA A 653 2.56 -16.52 -15.47
CA ALA A 653 2.29 -17.90 -15.84
C ALA A 653 2.41 -18.90 -14.67
N ALA A 654 2.87 -18.47 -13.49
CA ALA A 654 3.04 -19.35 -12.35
C ALA A 654 1.68 -19.83 -11.82
N PRO A 655 1.46 -21.16 -11.67
CA PRO A 655 0.21 -21.69 -11.16
C PRO A 655 -0.01 -21.31 -9.69
N MET A 656 -1.27 -21.30 -9.26
CA MET A 656 -1.66 -20.96 -7.88
C MET A 656 -0.94 -21.82 -6.83
N GLU A 657 -0.68 -23.08 -7.16
CA GLU A 657 0.03 -24.04 -6.33
C GLU A 657 1.49 -23.64 -6.08
N LEU A 658 2.15 -23.05 -7.09
CA LEU A 658 3.49 -22.51 -6.93
C LEU A 658 3.44 -21.27 -6.05
N ARG A 659 2.54 -20.31 -6.33
CA ARG A 659 2.40 -19.08 -5.53
C ARG A 659 2.09 -19.40 -4.06
N ARG A 660 1.20 -20.38 -3.81
CA ARG A 660 0.95 -20.92 -2.48
C ARG A 660 2.22 -21.51 -1.87
N CYS A 661 2.95 -22.35 -2.60
CA CYS A 661 4.18 -22.95 -2.12
C CYS A 661 5.21 -21.89 -1.70
N VAL A 662 5.37 -20.81 -2.48
CA VAL A 662 6.27 -19.69 -2.14
C VAL A 662 5.91 -19.07 -0.81
N VAL A 663 4.64 -18.80 -0.54
CA VAL A 663 4.20 -18.21 0.74
C VAL A 663 4.34 -19.19 1.90
N GLU A 664 3.86 -20.43 1.73
CA GLU A 664 3.94 -21.44 2.79
C GLU A 664 5.39 -21.75 3.17
N ARG A 665 6.29 -21.83 2.18
CA ARG A 665 7.72 -22.08 2.42
C ARG A 665 8.48 -20.83 2.82
N GLY A 666 8.10 -19.65 2.35
CA GLY A 666 8.71 -18.39 2.79
C GLY A 666 8.50 -18.14 4.28
N TYR A 667 7.27 -18.34 4.78
CA TYR A 667 7.06 -18.29 6.23
C TYR A 667 7.79 -19.42 6.98
N ALA A 668 7.94 -20.61 6.40
CA ALA A 668 8.73 -21.67 7.02
C ALA A 668 10.23 -21.32 7.10
N VAL A 669 10.78 -20.59 6.10
CA VAL A 669 12.14 -20.04 6.14
C VAL A 669 12.26 -19.04 7.28
N ARG A 670 11.36 -18.06 7.36
CA ARG A 670 11.31 -17.08 8.45
C ARG A 670 11.24 -17.75 9.82
N ASP A 671 10.35 -18.71 10.01
CA ASP A 671 10.14 -19.38 11.30
C ASP A 671 11.35 -20.24 11.70
N ALA A 672 11.98 -20.93 10.74
CA ALA A 672 13.21 -21.69 10.99
C ALA A 672 14.39 -20.75 11.32
N LEU A 673 14.47 -19.61 10.65
CA LEU A 673 15.48 -18.58 10.90
C LEU A 673 15.29 -17.95 12.29
N ALA A 674 14.07 -17.65 12.71
CA ALA A 674 13.75 -17.16 14.05
C ALA A 674 14.14 -18.16 15.15
N ALA A 675 13.84 -19.44 14.94
CA ALA A 675 14.27 -20.51 15.83
C ALA A 675 15.80 -20.62 15.89
N TYR A 676 16.49 -20.43 14.75
CA TYR A 676 17.94 -20.42 14.68
C TYR A 676 18.56 -19.22 15.42
N ALA A 677 18.04 -18.02 15.22
CA ALA A 677 18.44 -16.82 15.95
C ALA A 677 18.29 -17.02 17.48
N THR A 678 17.19 -17.64 17.90
CA THR A 678 16.93 -17.98 19.30
C THR A 678 17.97 -18.99 19.83
N ALA A 679 18.28 -20.04 19.06
CA ALA A 679 19.28 -21.04 19.44
C ALA A 679 20.70 -20.46 19.58
N LEU A 680 21.03 -19.46 18.77
CA LEU A 680 22.30 -18.73 18.85
C LEU A 680 22.33 -17.69 20.00
N ASN A 681 21.18 -17.38 20.60
CA ASN A 681 20.99 -16.29 21.56
C ASN A 681 21.34 -14.91 20.99
N VAL A 682 21.00 -14.66 19.71
CA VAL A 682 21.15 -13.35 19.06
C VAL A 682 19.88 -12.50 19.10
N ILE A 683 18.74 -13.11 19.50
CA ILE A 683 17.49 -12.45 19.85
C ILE A 683 17.04 -12.89 21.25
N ASP A 684 16.31 -12.05 21.96
CA ASP A 684 15.72 -12.35 23.27
C ASP A 684 14.19 -12.51 23.19
N ASP A 685 13.53 -12.73 24.32
CA ASP A 685 12.07 -12.89 24.40
C ASP A 685 11.28 -11.59 24.21
N CYS A 686 11.96 -10.45 24.12
CA CYS A 686 11.39 -9.17 23.72
C CYS A 686 11.43 -8.94 22.21
N SER A 687 12.25 -9.68 21.47
CA SER A 687 12.27 -9.58 20.02
C SER A 687 10.87 -9.91 19.44
N PRO A 688 10.35 -9.11 18.50
CA PRO A 688 9.12 -9.45 17.79
C PRO A 688 9.23 -10.82 17.10
N TRP A 689 10.44 -11.14 16.60
CA TRP A 689 10.75 -12.38 15.91
C TRP A 689 10.98 -13.57 16.86
N HIS A 690 10.90 -13.40 18.17
CA HIS A 690 11.06 -14.53 19.07
C HIS A 690 9.88 -15.52 18.94
N PRO A 691 10.11 -16.85 18.94
CA PRO A 691 9.04 -17.85 18.79
C PRO A 691 7.95 -17.83 19.89
N ALA A 692 8.17 -17.10 20.98
CA ALA A 692 7.16 -16.87 22.01
C ALA A 692 6.18 -15.73 21.66
N SER A 693 6.58 -14.83 20.74
CA SER A 693 5.87 -13.60 20.37
C SER A 693 4.83 -13.84 19.28
N HIS A 694 5.00 -14.88 18.45
CA HIS A 694 4.09 -15.19 17.34
C HIS A 694 3.90 -16.71 17.19
N VAL A 695 2.84 -17.11 16.48
CA VAL A 695 2.57 -18.52 16.19
C VAL A 695 3.01 -18.84 14.75
N PRO A 696 3.83 -19.90 14.55
CA PRO A 696 4.31 -20.29 13.22
C PRO A 696 3.21 -20.52 12.19
N PHE A 697 3.51 -20.27 10.92
CA PHE A 697 2.58 -20.52 9.82
C PHE A 697 2.73 -21.97 9.29
N PRO A 698 1.66 -22.66 8.85
CA PRO A 698 0.26 -22.28 8.94
C PRO A 698 -0.33 -22.76 10.28
N TYR A 699 -0.42 -21.89 11.28
CA TYR A 699 -1.31 -22.18 12.39
C TYR A 699 -2.73 -21.84 11.97
N ARG A 700 -3.49 -22.89 11.65
CA ARG A 700 -4.94 -22.84 11.73
C ARG A 700 -5.23 -22.75 13.22
N ALA A 701 -5.72 -21.60 13.69
CA ALA A 701 -6.41 -21.58 14.98
C ALA A 701 -7.45 -22.70 14.92
N GLU A 702 -7.25 -23.78 15.67
CA GLU A 702 -8.35 -24.72 15.91
C GLU A 702 -9.47 -23.87 16.51
N ALA A 703 -10.56 -23.77 15.75
CA ALA A 703 -11.69 -22.89 15.99
C ALA A 703 -12.34 -23.08 17.37
#